data_AF-A0A507SKB4-F1
#
_entry.id   AF-A0A507SKB4-F1
#
_cell.length_a   1.000
_cell.length_b   1.000
_cell.length_c   1.000
_cell.angle_alpha   90.00
_cell.angle_beta   90.00
_cell.angle_gamma   90.00
#
_symmetry.space_group_name_H-M   'P 1'
#
loop_
_entity.id
_entity.type
_entity.pdbx_description
1 polymer ?
#
loop_
_entity_poly.entity_id
_entity_poly.type
_entity_poly.pdbx_seq_one_letter_code
_entity_poly.pdbx_strand_id
1 'polypeptide(L)'
;MRKKWLLSLSTLTAAMPFLAVACFNDAKHQKEVESSDKKNKKIIDKTKKALESKEKNNKLLAHEIEILKSQNHASEQKRENLEQQNEKLQQEIDALKQQIEQFKGKQVKKSTLSARKFAEELKKFITEDIPSALQQQQPEIFARDQSLIEQITKSVDATFEDYEKLNENVENMWNWQQLILPLISRAYVLLNYTSNNGVPVTITKPKSAVFDLLFDWRINDLQRIIEGIEANPDSLYDEKGKNTKTQKLNLLHEIKNTYQDLKNSSSLFMHQISNWAELESEAGAKQLFIKTGSTHQREVLPSFHLPNFRISPFPIYQTIEDEEFITKVKDEFLKLNIEYQQWLSSAKKYISSVRFKETFDEVIKVTKVIYSSLIDPNNLKYANDFNTYKEFEKFVDDARSLLKKVKLINPSLEKNVIDKEVDYEFDKTKDGFAKRFEEEFKPKSMKNDKEAQYLYEDFYEYYSKFIDRVFRSPKATFVQSYDRYALYLSVKSEIDKSKEIINLAKDLGVEFNDEKIGSQKEKFKKLMDSERKFIDSTTKTLEEFKSIVASLEDNTTVSSVEQAKTIIKNLVEKSTNAKEKIIKNLTENTNWNSLFEEDQIKKIQELFNKHSELTKSISSDENNLEKLKGSITKINKSAHDINDEIFAKPNSITADLYQTIEDSRQSIKRYERKLAALSETSSIIPAQEVIVLLRYWQNILKPVKDQLMFKENHPDRFLSAYFIKTFKELEKDYRFKEITGVKADEKNWDIESEGTSITPQSLLAELKALEQEYGKALFDFMKSKASPQYPRIKEALKQNVLVAKEKYYNWLKGLKARGVTLPNKFIWFGSGSYLYPNGFDQPLKWVASNLLKYYAQVYANTELLVKIGTGNFYNK
;
A
#
# COMPACT_ATOMS: atom_id res chain seq x y z
N MET A 1 31.61 69.69 -19.15
CA MET A 1 32.99 69.91 -18.65
C MET A 1 33.98 69.55 -19.74
N ARG A 2 34.75 70.53 -20.24
CA ARG A 2 35.80 70.36 -21.26
C ARG A 2 37.16 70.38 -20.55
N LYS A 3 38.02 69.37 -20.76
CA LYS A 3 39.44 69.43 -20.37
C LYS A 3 40.31 69.46 -21.62
N LYS A 4 40.98 70.61 -21.78
CA LYS A 4 42.13 70.86 -22.67
C LYS A 4 43.34 70.07 -22.16
N TRP A 5 44.16 69.58 -23.09
CA TRP A 5 45.61 69.48 -22.88
C TRP A 5 46.31 70.23 -24.00
N LEU A 6 47.13 71.20 -23.58
CA LEU A 6 48.06 72.00 -24.38
C LEU A 6 49.46 71.50 -24.01
N LEU A 7 50.31 71.28 -25.00
CA LEU A 7 51.76 71.31 -24.82
C LEU A 7 52.36 72.16 -25.94
N SER A 8 52.87 73.31 -25.50
CA SER A 8 53.67 74.31 -26.19
C SER A 8 55.17 73.95 -26.16
N LEU A 9 55.93 74.32 -27.18
CA LEU A 9 57.06 75.28 -27.07
C LEU A 9 57.65 75.60 -28.47
N SER A 10 57.46 76.85 -28.89
CA SER A 10 58.40 77.83 -29.50
C SER A 10 59.89 77.44 -29.65
N THR A 11 60.74 77.93 -30.56
CA THR A 11 60.80 78.92 -31.66
C THR A 11 62.27 78.92 -32.13
N LEU A 12 62.60 79.10 -33.41
CA LEU A 12 63.54 80.15 -33.84
C LEU A 12 63.59 80.31 -35.38
N THR A 13 63.62 81.58 -35.75
CA THR A 13 63.49 82.26 -37.04
C THR A 13 64.76 82.26 -37.90
N ALA A 14 64.60 82.38 -39.23
CA ALA A 14 65.37 83.32 -40.04
C ALA A 14 64.61 83.64 -41.34
N ALA A 15 64.44 84.95 -41.61
CA ALA A 15 63.70 85.50 -42.72
C ALA A 15 64.63 85.97 -43.86
N MET A 16 64.18 85.70 -45.10
CA MET A 16 64.31 86.43 -46.38
C MET A 16 65.69 86.80 -46.97
N PRO A 17 65.73 87.01 -48.29
CA PRO A 17 65.75 88.41 -48.75
C PRO A 17 64.75 88.73 -49.87
N PHE A 18 64.08 89.87 -49.72
CA PHE A 18 63.54 90.66 -50.83
C PHE A 18 64.71 91.32 -51.58
N LEU A 19 64.61 91.36 -52.90
CA LEU A 19 65.35 92.26 -53.78
C LEU A 19 65.01 93.71 -53.42
N ALA A 20 66.01 94.52 -53.10
CA ALA A 20 65.96 95.96 -53.31
C ALA A 20 67.37 96.51 -53.53
N VAL A 21 67.48 97.22 -54.64
CA VAL A 21 68.64 97.92 -55.19
C VAL A 21 69.08 99.04 -54.25
N ALA A 22 70.37 99.09 -53.91
CA ALA A 22 71.04 100.34 -53.53
C ALA A 22 72.50 100.27 -53.97
N CYS A 23 72.90 101.29 -54.73
CA CYS A 23 74.18 101.40 -55.40
C CYS A 23 75.39 101.26 -54.45
N PHE A 24 76.40 100.61 -55.01
CA PHE A 24 77.79 100.59 -54.56
C PHE A 24 78.33 101.98 -54.19
N ASN A 25 79.17 102.01 -53.16
CA ASN A 25 80.38 102.81 -53.17
C ASN A 25 81.57 101.92 -52.74
N ASP A 26 82.72 102.22 -53.31
CA ASP A 26 83.83 101.33 -53.66
C ASP A 26 84.67 100.64 -52.54
N ALA A 27 85.30 99.54 -52.98
CA ALA A 27 86.67 99.06 -52.70
C ALA A 27 86.94 97.97 -51.61
N LYS A 28 87.68 96.93 -52.08
CA LYS A 28 88.44 95.84 -51.39
C LYS A 28 87.59 94.69 -50.78
N HIS A 29 87.81 93.40 -51.02
CA HIS A 29 88.97 92.63 -51.49
C HIS A 29 88.50 91.26 -52.05
N GLN A 30 88.84 90.94 -53.31
CA GLN A 30 88.83 89.58 -53.87
C GLN A 30 90.12 88.86 -53.45
N LYS A 31 90.03 87.83 -52.58
CA LYS A 31 91.02 86.73 -52.48
C LYS A 31 90.57 85.46 -51.71
N GLU A 32 89.28 85.28 -51.40
CA GLU A 32 88.74 84.11 -50.63
C GLU A 32 87.93 83.09 -51.46
N VAL A 33 87.91 83.17 -52.80
CA VAL A 33 86.91 82.45 -53.62
C VAL A 33 87.24 80.96 -53.88
N GLU A 34 88.49 80.49 -53.80
CA GLU A 34 88.81 79.10 -54.24
C GLU A 34 88.64 77.99 -53.17
N SER A 35 88.36 78.32 -51.90
CA SER A 35 88.19 77.34 -50.80
C SER A 35 86.71 76.95 -50.56
N SER A 36 85.77 77.80 -50.95
CA SER A 36 84.32 77.69 -50.68
C SER A 36 83.61 76.62 -51.55
N ASP A 37 84.02 76.48 -52.82
CA ASP A 37 83.28 75.67 -53.80
C ASP A 37 83.33 74.16 -53.56
N LYS A 38 84.41 73.63 -52.97
CA LYS A 38 84.51 72.20 -52.62
C LYS A 38 83.65 71.83 -51.39
N LYS A 39 83.41 72.76 -50.46
CA LYS A 39 82.53 72.52 -49.30
C LYS A 39 81.05 72.58 -49.70
N ASN A 40 80.67 73.52 -50.56
CA ASN A 40 79.28 73.68 -50.99
C ASN A 40 78.76 72.47 -51.80
N LYS A 41 79.59 71.89 -52.67
CA LYS A 41 79.21 70.71 -53.47
C LYS A 41 78.90 69.48 -52.60
N LYS A 42 79.65 69.28 -51.52
CA LYS A 42 79.47 68.15 -50.59
C LYS A 42 78.24 68.30 -49.69
N ILE A 43 77.82 69.54 -49.40
CA ILE A 43 76.60 69.83 -48.65
C ILE A 43 75.37 69.58 -49.52
N ILE A 44 75.38 70.07 -50.78
CA ILE A 44 74.25 69.91 -51.73
C ILE A 44 73.91 68.42 -51.95
N ASP A 45 74.91 67.56 -52.16
CA ASP A 45 74.68 66.12 -52.37
C ASP A 45 74.11 65.42 -51.11
N LYS A 46 74.48 65.86 -49.91
CA LYS A 46 73.94 65.34 -48.65
C LYS A 46 72.49 65.76 -48.45
N THR A 47 72.16 67.00 -48.80
CA THR A 47 70.79 67.53 -48.68
C THR A 47 69.85 66.87 -49.68
N LYS A 48 70.33 66.57 -50.90
CA LYS A 48 69.53 65.90 -51.94
C LYS A 48 69.14 64.47 -51.54
N LYS A 49 70.10 63.68 -51.03
CA LYS A 49 69.82 62.32 -50.50
C LYS A 49 68.86 62.33 -49.29
N ALA A 50 68.96 63.35 -48.42
CA ALA A 50 68.04 63.50 -47.30
C ALA A 50 66.60 63.86 -47.75
N LEU A 51 66.46 64.59 -48.86
CA LEU A 51 65.17 64.97 -49.43
C LEU A 51 64.48 63.76 -50.08
N GLU A 52 65.22 62.96 -50.85
CA GLU A 52 64.71 61.72 -51.47
C GLU A 52 64.26 60.69 -50.42
N SER A 53 64.99 60.58 -49.30
CA SER A 53 64.59 59.74 -48.16
C SER A 53 63.30 60.22 -47.49
N LYS A 54 63.08 61.54 -47.38
CA LYS A 54 61.84 62.11 -46.83
C LYS A 54 60.65 61.92 -47.75
N GLU A 55 60.81 62.06 -49.06
CA GLU A 55 59.74 61.78 -50.03
C GLU A 55 59.33 60.31 -50.02
N LYS A 56 60.29 59.39 -49.87
CA LYS A 56 59.99 57.95 -49.80
C LYS A 56 59.22 57.60 -48.52
N ASN A 57 59.58 58.17 -47.38
CA ASN A 57 58.85 57.99 -46.13
C ASN A 57 57.45 58.63 -46.17
N ASN A 58 57.30 59.80 -46.79
CA ASN A 58 55.98 60.44 -46.96
C ASN A 58 55.05 59.62 -47.86
N LYS A 59 55.58 58.96 -48.91
CA LYS A 59 54.78 58.04 -49.75
C LYS A 59 54.34 56.79 -48.98
N LEU A 60 55.20 56.24 -48.11
CA LEU A 60 54.84 55.12 -47.23
C LEU A 60 53.75 55.50 -46.22
N LEU A 61 53.88 56.65 -45.56
CA LEU A 61 52.86 57.17 -44.63
C LEU A 61 51.53 57.47 -45.34
N ALA A 62 51.56 58.02 -46.56
CA ALA A 62 50.35 58.25 -47.34
C ALA A 62 49.63 56.94 -47.67
N HIS A 63 50.38 55.89 -48.03
CA HIS A 63 49.83 54.56 -48.30
C HIS A 63 49.24 53.89 -47.04
N GLU A 64 49.91 54.03 -45.88
CA GLU A 64 49.45 53.48 -44.61
C GLU A 64 48.18 54.18 -44.10
N ILE A 65 48.06 55.50 -44.30
CA ILE A 65 46.83 56.27 -44.04
C ILE A 65 45.68 55.80 -44.94
N GLU A 66 45.97 55.47 -46.20
CA GLU A 66 44.97 54.99 -47.15
C GLU A 66 44.45 53.59 -46.80
N ILE A 67 45.35 52.70 -46.34
CA ILE A 67 44.98 51.39 -45.80
C ILE A 67 44.10 51.55 -44.55
N LEU A 68 44.47 52.40 -43.59
CA LEU A 68 43.67 52.64 -42.37
C LEU A 68 42.30 53.25 -42.67
N LYS A 69 42.22 54.16 -43.66
CA LYS A 69 40.93 54.70 -44.13
C LYS A 69 40.04 53.61 -44.73
N SER A 70 40.61 52.73 -45.55
CA SER A 70 39.85 51.61 -46.14
C SER A 70 39.36 50.60 -45.09
N GLN A 71 40.16 50.31 -44.06
CA GLN A 71 39.76 49.46 -42.94
C GLN A 71 38.66 50.08 -42.07
N ASN A 72 38.75 51.39 -41.80
CA ASN A 72 37.72 52.09 -41.03
C ASN A 72 36.39 52.14 -41.79
N HIS A 73 36.43 52.37 -43.11
CA HIS A 73 35.24 52.39 -43.96
C HIS A 73 34.57 51.01 -44.05
N ALA A 74 35.35 49.92 -44.10
CA ALA A 74 34.84 48.55 -44.06
C ALA A 74 34.23 48.20 -42.69
N SER A 75 34.80 48.73 -41.60
CA SER A 75 34.25 48.53 -40.25
C SER A 75 32.97 49.34 -40.02
N GLU A 76 32.85 50.54 -40.61
CA GLU A 76 31.63 51.34 -40.61
C GLU A 76 30.50 50.66 -41.41
N GLN A 77 30.79 50.13 -42.60
CA GLN A 77 29.82 49.34 -43.37
C GLN A 77 29.37 48.07 -42.63
N LYS A 78 30.29 47.38 -41.95
CA LYS A 78 29.93 46.21 -41.14
C LYS A 78 29.01 46.58 -39.97
N ARG A 79 29.22 47.77 -39.39
CA ARG A 79 28.40 48.29 -38.30
C ARG A 79 27.02 48.73 -38.78
N GLU A 80 26.92 49.42 -39.92
CA GLU A 80 25.64 49.76 -40.57
C GLU A 80 24.85 48.49 -40.94
N ASN A 81 25.51 47.47 -41.49
CA ASN A 81 24.85 46.19 -41.80
C ASN A 81 24.33 45.49 -40.54
N LEU A 82 25.07 45.54 -39.41
CA LEU A 82 24.61 45.01 -38.12
C LEU A 82 23.46 45.84 -37.53
N GLU A 83 23.49 47.16 -37.65
CA GLU A 83 22.40 48.05 -37.23
C GLU A 83 21.13 47.75 -38.03
N GLN A 84 21.21 47.62 -39.35
CA GLN A 84 20.08 47.23 -40.21
C GLN A 84 19.56 45.81 -39.89
N GLN A 85 20.45 44.86 -39.62
CA GLN A 85 20.06 43.50 -39.24
C GLN A 85 19.37 43.47 -37.87
N ASN A 86 19.84 44.29 -36.91
CA ASN A 86 19.21 44.44 -35.60
C ASN A 86 17.84 45.11 -35.71
N GLU A 87 17.68 46.15 -36.53
CA GLU A 87 16.37 46.77 -36.80
C GLU A 87 15.38 45.77 -37.40
N LYS A 88 15.84 44.94 -38.35
CA LYS A 88 15.01 43.90 -38.97
C LYS A 88 14.60 42.81 -37.97
N LEU A 89 15.53 42.35 -37.13
CA LEU A 89 15.24 41.40 -36.06
C LEU A 89 14.28 41.99 -35.02
N GLN A 90 14.42 43.28 -34.70
CA GLN A 90 13.52 43.98 -33.78
C GLN A 90 12.09 44.04 -34.35
N GLN A 91 11.94 44.33 -35.64
CA GLN A 91 10.66 44.29 -36.33
C GLN A 91 10.04 42.88 -36.34
N GLU A 92 10.83 41.83 -36.57
CA GLU A 92 10.36 40.43 -36.50
C GLU A 92 9.94 40.04 -35.07
N ILE A 93 10.70 40.46 -34.05
CA ILE A 93 10.35 40.26 -32.65
C ILE A 93 9.03 40.96 -32.30
N ASP A 94 8.83 42.20 -32.77
CA ASP A 94 7.62 42.96 -32.47
C ASP A 94 6.40 42.40 -33.21
N ALA A 95 6.57 41.91 -34.45
CA ALA A 95 5.55 41.16 -35.18
C ALA A 95 5.19 39.84 -34.48
N LEU A 96 6.19 39.08 -33.99
CA LEU A 96 5.97 37.85 -33.23
C LEU A 96 5.29 38.12 -31.88
N LYS A 97 5.64 39.21 -31.18
CA LYS A 97 4.94 39.63 -29.96
C LYS A 97 3.48 39.94 -30.23
N GLN A 98 3.18 40.68 -31.30
CA GLN A 98 1.80 40.96 -31.71
C GLN A 98 1.03 39.68 -32.08
N GLN A 99 1.65 38.75 -32.79
CA GLN A 99 1.04 37.44 -33.08
C GLN A 99 0.82 36.62 -31.79
N ILE A 100 1.79 36.58 -30.88
CA ILE A 100 1.66 35.93 -29.57
C ILE A 100 0.53 36.57 -28.75
N GLU A 101 0.39 37.89 -28.80
CA GLU A 101 -0.68 38.62 -28.11
C GLU A 101 -2.05 38.33 -28.73
N GLN A 102 -2.13 38.19 -30.06
CA GLN A 102 -3.34 37.72 -30.76
C GLN A 102 -3.70 36.26 -30.44
N PHE A 103 -2.72 35.36 -30.27
CA PHE A 103 -2.97 33.94 -29.99
C PHE A 103 -3.17 33.61 -28.50
N LYS A 104 -2.33 34.18 -27.62
CA LYS A 104 -2.29 33.90 -26.17
C LYS A 104 -3.08 34.92 -25.33
N GLY A 105 -3.44 36.07 -25.87
CA GLY A 105 -4.09 37.18 -25.16
C GLY A 105 -3.07 38.15 -24.51
N LYS A 106 -3.59 39.29 -24.02
CA LYS A 106 -2.80 40.33 -23.31
C LYS A 106 -1.99 39.69 -22.18
N GLN A 107 -0.67 39.89 -22.19
CA GLN A 107 0.23 39.42 -21.12
C GLN A 107 -0.01 40.27 -19.87
N VAL A 108 0.00 39.61 -18.71
CA VAL A 108 -0.04 40.32 -17.42
C VAL A 108 1.31 40.98 -17.22
N LYS A 109 1.34 42.31 -17.05
CA LYS A 109 2.59 43.02 -16.76
C LYS A 109 3.06 42.63 -15.36
N LYS A 110 4.23 42.00 -15.29
CA LYS A 110 4.90 41.60 -14.04
C LYS A 110 6.21 42.37 -13.87
N SER A 111 6.63 42.54 -12.63
CA SER A 111 7.90 43.15 -12.30
C SER A 111 9.06 42.33 -12.85
N THR A 112 10.19 43.01 -13.05
CA THR A 112 11.43 42.40 -13.53
C THR A 112 12.10 41.50 -12.50
N LEU A 113 11.69 41.62 -11.23
CA LEU A 113 12.12 40.78 -10.11
C LEU A 113 11.53 39.38 -10.24
N SER A 114 12.33 38.37 -9.89
CA SER A 114 11.91 36.97 -9.90
C SER A 114 12.79 36.19 -8.94
N ALA A 115 12.16 35.48 -8.01
CA ALA A 115 12.82 34.58 -7.08
C ALA A 115 13.57 33.50 -7.84
N ARG A 116 12.95 32.97 -8.90
CA ARG A 116 13.56 31.93 -9.76
C ARG A 116 14.84 32.42 -10.41
N LYS A 117 14.81 33.59 -11.07
CA LYS A 117 16.00 34.16 -11.71
C LYS A 117 17.13 34.43 -10.72
N PHE A 118 16.80 34.92 -9.53
CA PHE A 118 17.80 35.16 -8.49
C PHE A 118 18.36 33.86 -7.91
N ALA A 119 17.52 32.85 -7.73
CA ALA A 119 17.96 31.52 -7.34
C ALA A 119 18.90 30.93 -8.41
N GLU A 120 18.57 31.04 -9.70
CA GLU A 120 19.45 30.64 -10.81
C GLU A 120 20.78 31.42 -10.80
N GLU A 121 20.75 32.72 -10.49
CA GLU A 121 21.96 33.54 -10.33
C GLU A 121 22.86 33.02 -9.19
N LEU A 122 22.28 32.63 -8.05
CA LEU A 122 22.97 32.02 -6.91
C LEU A 122 23.48 30.62 -7.23
N LYS A 123 22.68 29.80 -7.93
CA LYS A 123 23.08 28.47 -8.41
C LYS A 123 24.32 28.58 -9.27
N LYS A 124 24.27 29.43 -10.30
CA LYS A 124 25.41 29.68 -11.19
C LYS A 124 26.62 30.16 -10.40
N PHE A 125 26.40 31.05 -9.43
CA PHE A 125 27.49 31.54 -8.61
C PHE A 125 28.21 30.42 -7.82
N ILE A 126 27.45 29.49 -7.23
CA ILE A 126 27.98 28.38 -6.44
C ILE A 126 28.62 27.29 -7.31
N THR A 127 28.01 26.99 -8.46
CA THR A 127 28.35 25.82 -9.29
C THR A 127 29.30 26.12 -10.44
N GLU A 128 29.38 27.39 -10.87
CA GLU A 128 30.23 27.81 -12.01
C GLU A 128 31.20 28.91 -11.59
N ASP A 129 30.71 30.03 -11.06
CA ASP A 129 31.55 31.23 -10.85
C ASP A 129 32.64 30.97 -9.79
N ILE A 130 32.29 30.40 -8.63
CA ILE A 130 33.27 30.05 -7.57
C ILE A 130 34.25 28.95 -8.04
N PRO A 131 33.79 27.79 -8.56
CA PRO A 131 34.69 26.74 -9.05
C PRO A 131 35.65 27.21 -10.15
N SER A 132 35.16 28.00 -11.10
CA SER A 132 35.99 28.53 -12.19
C SER A 132 37.06 29.49 -11.67
N ALA A 133 36.70 30.39 -10.75
CA ALA A 133 37.66 31.30 -10.14
C ALA A 133 38.72 30.56 -9.31
N LEU A 134 38.30 29.53 -8.55
CA LEU A 134 39.20 28.68 -7.79
C LEU A 134 40.15 27.88 -8.70
N GLN A 135 39.64 27.31 -9.79
CA GLN A 135 40.47 26.59 -10.78
C GLN A 135 41.50 27.51 -11.45
N GLN A 136 41.14 28.75 -11.76
CA GLN A 136 42.02 29.71 -12.41
C GLN A 136 43.08 30.30 -11.47
N GLN A 137 42.70 30.65 -10.25
CA GLN A 137 43.58 31.36 -9.30
C GLN A 137 44.34 30.41 -8.38
N GLN A 138 43.78 29.22 -8.09
CA GLN A 138 44.33 28.22 -7.18
C GLN A 138 44.11 26.78 -7.70
N PRO A 139 44.68 26.44 -8.86
CA PRO A 139 44.45 25.15 -9.54
C PRO A 139 44.81 23.93 -8.67
N GLU A 140 45.81 24.05 -7.80
CA GLU A 140 46.24 22.95 -6.91
C GLU A 140 45.20 22.64 -5.82
N ILE A 141 44.58 23.67 -5.24
CA ILE A 141 43.50 23.53 -4.25
C ILE A 141 42.25 22.98 -4.93
N PHE A 142 41.94 23.48 -6.12
CA PHE A 142 40.84 22.96 -6.93
C PHE A 142 41.01 21.46 -7.24
N ALA A 143 42.20 21.03 -7.65
CA ALA A 143 42.48 19.62 -7.94
C ALA A 143 42.39 18.72 -6.68
N ARG A 144 42.86 19.22 -5.52
CA ARG A 144 42.77 18.49 -4.25
C ARG A 144 41.32 18.31 -3.80
N ASP A 145 40.52 19.36 -3.91
CA ASP A 145 39.17 19.44 -3.34
C ASP A 145 38.07 19.21 -4.40
N GLN A 146 38.44 18.73 -5.59
CA GLN A 146 37.54 18.53 -6.73
C GLN A 146 36.30 17.70 -6.37
N SER A 147 36.48 16.59 -5.64
CA SER A 147 35.36 15.74 -5.21
C SER A 147 34.38 16.47 -4.28
N LEU A 148 34.86 17.39 -3.44
CA LEU A 148 34.01 18.18 -2.55
C LEU A 148 33.21 19.21 -3.36
N ILE A 149 33.86 19.89 -4.30
CA ILE A 149 33.24 20.87 -5.20
C ILE A 149 32.15 20.20 -6.07
N GLU A 150 32.43 19.01 -6.60
CA GLU A 150 31.45 18.22 -7.36
C GLU A 150 30.27 17.77 -6.48
N GLN A 151 30.50 17.39 -5.23
CA GLN A 151 29.43 17.05 -4.28
C GLN A 151 28.55 18.25 -3.95
N ILE A 152 29.15 19.43 -3.74
CA ILE A 152 28.42 20.68 -3.51
C ILE A 152 27.57 21.02 -4.74
N THR A 153 28.13 20.89 -5.95
CA THR A 153 27.41 21.12 -7.21
C THR A 153 26.20 20.20 -7.33
N LYS A 154 26.40 18.88 -7.16
CA LYS A 154 25.30 17.89 -7.16
C LYS A 154 24.25 18.18 -6.09
N SER A 155 24.65 18.60 -4.89
CA SER A 155 23.73 18.93 -3.81
C SER A 155 22.90 20.17 -4.13
N VAL A 156 23.50 21.20 -4.75
CA VAL A 156 22.79 22.39 -5.21
C VAL A 156 21.83 22.03 -6.34
N ASP A 157 22.27 21.25 -7.33
CA ASP A 157 21.41 20.78 -8.42
C ASP A 157 20.19 20.01 -7.91
N ALA A 158 20.40 19.03 -7.03
CA ALA A 158 19.32 18.28 -6.40
C ALA A 158 18.36 19.18 -5.60
N THR A 159 18.89 20.20 -4.92
CA THR A 159 18.04 21.19 -4.22
C THR A 159 17.22 22.02 -5.20
N PHE A 160 17.69 22.26 -6.43
CA PHE A 160 16.93 22.99 -7.45
C PHE A 160 15.87 22.13 -8.14
N GLU A 161 16.12 20.84 -8.37
CA GLU A 161 15.16 19.91 -8.99
C GLU A 161 13.81 19.90 -8.26
N ASP A 162 13.84 19.94 -6.93
CA ASP A 162 12.63 20.00 -6.08
C ASP A 162 11.81 21.30 -6.27
N TYR A 163 12.43 22.36 -6.81
CA TYR A 163 11.86 23.70 -6.92
C TYR A 163 11.59 24.15 -8.37
N GLU A 164 12.10 23.46 -9.40
CA GLU A 164 11.87 23.82 -10.82
C GLU A 164 10.39 23.91 -11.19
N LYS A 165 9.57 23.06 -10.56
CA LYS A 165 8.12 22.95 -10.81
C LYS A 165 7.29 23.92 -9.96
N LEU A 166 7.90 24.68 -9.04
CA LEU A 166 7.17 25.61 -8.19
C LEU A 166 6.86 26.90 -8.95
N ASN A 167 5.59 27.29 -8.94
CA ASN A 167 5.18 28.59 -9.49
C ASN A 167 5.58 29.72 -8.53
N GLU A 168 5.87 30.90 -9.06
CA GLU A 168 6.10 32.11 -8.26
C GLU A 168 4.77 32.76 -7.84
N ASN A 169 3.88 32.04 -7.13
CA ASN A 169 2.63 32.57 -6.57
C ASN A 169 2.63 32.72 -5.02
N VAL A 170 1.65 33.45 -4.47
CA VAL A 170 1.49 33.70 -3.02
C VAL A 170 1.73 32.46 -2.15
N GLU A 171 1.20 31.29 -2.57
CA GLU A 171 1.32 30.04 -1.81
C GLU A 171 2.77 29.53 -1.68
N ASN A 172 3.61 29.78 -2.68
CA ASN A 172 4.97 29.31 -2.76
C ASN A 172 6.02 30.36 -2.38
N MET A 173 5.61 31.59 -2.05
CA MET A 173 6.52 32.67 -1.66
C MET A 173 7.49 32.25 -0.54
N TRP A 174 7.00 31.49 0.44
CA TRP A 174 7.83 30.94 1.51
C TRP A 174 8.82 29.88 1.01
N ASN A 175 8.40 29.00 0.09
CA ASN A 175 9.27 27.97 -0.48
C ASN A 175 10.45 28.64 -1.20
N TRP A 176 10.20 29.69 -1.96
CA TRP A 176 11.25 30.47 -2.61
C TRP A 176 12.20 31.15 -1.62
N GLN A 177 11.67 31.74 -0.54
CA GLN A 177 12.52 32.28 0.53
C GLN A 177 13.39 31.18 1.18
N GLN A 178 12.83 29.98 1.41
CA GLN A 178 13.55 28.82 1.95
C GLN A 178 14.52 28.18 0.97
N LEU A 179 14.43 28.47 -0.32
CA LEU A 179 15.44 28.10 -1.29
C LEU A 179 16.58 29.12 -1.28
N ILE A 180 16.25 30.40 -1.43
CA ILE A 180 17.21 31.48 -1.63
C ILE A 180 18.09 31.71 -0.40
N LEU A 181 17.51 31.83 0.81
CA LEU A 181 18.32 32.14 2.00
C LEU A 181 19.36 31.03 2.31
N PRO A 182 19.02 29.73 2.25
CA PRO A 182 20.01 28.67 2.38
C PRO A 182 21.05 28.63 1.26
N LEU A 183 20.69 28.96 0.01
CA LEU A 183 21.67 29.07 -1.07
C LEU A 183 22.68 30.19 -0.80
N ILE A 184 22.24 31.34 -0.28
CA ILE A 184 23.14 32.41 0.17
C ILE A 184 24.09 31.89 1.27
N SER A 185 23.57 31.16 2.26
CA SER A 185 24.41 30.56 3.30
C SER A 185 25.40 29.53 2.75
N ARG A 186 25.01 28.69 1.79
CA ARG A 186 25.91 27.73 1.12
C ARG A 186 26.99 28.45 0.32
N ALA A 187 26.64 29.50 -0.42
CA ALA A 187 27.59 30.35 -1.13
C ALA A 187 28.61 30.96 -0.16
N TYR A 188 28.17 31.50 0.98
CA TYR A 188 29.04 32.04 2.00
C TYR A 188 30.01 31.00 2.59
N VAL A 189 29.52 29.80 2.92
CA VAL A 189 30.38 28.72 3.44
C VAL A 189 31.46 28.35 2.43
N LEU A 190 31.10 28.26 1.14
CA LEU A 190 32.06 27.96 0.08
C LEU A 190 33.07 29.11 -0.10
N LEU A 191 32.61 30.36 -0.09
CA LEU A 191 33.49 31.54 -0.16
C LEU A 191 34.50 31.55 1.00
N ASN A 192 34.05 31.30 2.23
CA ASN A 192 34.92 31.22 3.40
C ASN A 192 35.91 30.06 3.31
N TYR A 193 35.47 28.89 2.85
CA TYR A 193 36.34 27.75 2.61
C TYR A 193 37.45 28.10 1.62
N THR A 194 37.11 28.74 0.50
CA THR A 194 38.09 29.16 -0.52
C THR A 194 39.00 30.30 -0.06
N SER A 195 38.59 31.08 0.93
CA SER A 195 39.37 32.23 1.43
C SER A 195 40.29 31.88 2.60
N ASN A 196 40.02 30.80 3.34
CA ASN A 196 40.80 30.38 4.51
C ASN A 196 42.13 29.69 4.17
N ASN A 197 42.43 29.45 2.88
CA ASN A 197 43.67 28.81 2.41
C ASN A 197 44.84 29.80 2.12
N GLY A 198 44.81 31.00 2.71
CA GLY A 198 45.94 31.94 2.72
C GLY A 198 45.98 32.98 1.60
N VAL A 199 45.25 32.77 0.50
CA VAL A 199 44.98 33.79 -0.54
C VAL A 199 43.49 33.79 -0.84
N PRO A 200 42.77 34.92 -0.71
CA PRO A 200 41.34 34.96 -1.05
C PRO A 200 41.11 34.79 -2.55
N VAL A 201 40.21 33.88 -2.94
CA VAL A 201 39.75 33.78 -4.34
C VAL A 201 38.88 35.00 -4.66
N THR A 202 39.28 35.78 -5.65
CA THR A 202 38.53 36.99 -6.05
C THR A 202 37.58 36.66 -7.20
N ILE A 203 36.29 36.97 -7.04
CA ILE A 203 35.27 36.74 -8.07
C ILE A 203 34.74 38.09 -8.53
N THR A 204 35.02 38.46 -9.78
CA THR A 204 34.76 39.80 -10.34
C THR A 204 33.30 40.04 -10.74
N LYS A 205 32.35 39.27 -10.21
CA LYS A 205 30.92 39.44 -10.48
C LYS A 205 30.43 40.75 -9.87
N PRO A 206 29.90 41.69 -10.67
CA PRO A 206 29.36 42.95 -10.16
C PRO A 206 28.29 42.72 -9.11
N LYS A 207 28.16 43.67 -8.20
CA LYS A 207 27.08 43.74 -7.22
C LYS A 207 25.71 43.49 -7.88
N SER A 208 24.88 42.62 -7.28
CA SER A 208 23.51 42.36 -7.75
C SER A 208 22.54 43.37 -7.15
N ALA A 209 21.84 44.10 -8.01
CA ALA A 209 20.77 45.02 -7.61
C ALA A 209 19.59 44.29 -6.95
N VAL A 210 19.37 43.02 -7.29
CA VAL A 210 18.32 42.19 -6.68
C VAL A 210 18.70 41.81 -5.24
N PHE A 211 19.98 41.55 -4.98
CA PHE A 211 20.47 41.28 -3.62
C PHE A 211 20.35 42.52 -2.72
N ASP A 212 20.52 43.72 -3.25
CA ASP A 212 20.31 44.97 -2.50
C ASP A 212 18.89 45.09 -1.93
N LEU A 213 17.89 44.47 -2.59
CA LEU A 213 16.52 44.40 -2.07
C LEU A 213 16.40 43.57 -0.79
N LEU A 214 17.29 42.58 -0.56
CA LEU A 214 17.33 41.84 0.71
C LEU A 214 17.82 42.75 1.84
N PHE A 215 18.90 43.52 1.59
CA PHE A 215 19.38 44.53 2.54
C PHE A 215 18.28 45.54 2.86
N ASP A 216 17.63 46.08 1.84
CA ASP A 216 16.54 47.05 2.02
C ASP A 216 15.36 46.45 2.77
N TRP A 217 14.99 45.21 2.48
CA TRP A 217 13.92 44.51 3.19
C TRP A 217 14.21 44.36 4.68
N ARG A 218 15.44 43.95 5.05
CA ARG A 218 15.82 43.85 6.45
C ARG A 218 15.88 45.23 7.12
N ILE A 219 16.43 46.24 6.45
CA ILE A 219 16.48 47.63 6.95
C ILE A 219 15.07 48.15 7.21
N ASN A 220 14.12 47.89 6.30
CA ASN A 220 12.73 48.30 6.44
C ASN A 220 12.04 47.58 7.59
N ASP A 221 12.26 46.26 7.76
CA ASP A 221 11.71 45.54 8.91
C ASP A 221 12.30 46.05 10.24
N LEU A 222 13.60 46.32 10.31
CA LEU A 222 14.24 46.93 11.48
C LEU A 222 13.65 48.32 11.77
N GLN A 223 13.41 49.12 10.75
CA GLN A 223 12.77 50.43 10.89
C GLN A 223 11.33 50.31 11.44
N ARG A 224 10.53 49.37 10.95
CA ARG A 224 9.18 49.11 11.48
C ARG A 224 9.21 48.64 12.94
N ILE A 225 10.23 47.89 13.33
CA ILE A 225 10.43 47.47 14.73
C ILE A 225 10.78 48.68 15.60
N ILE A 226 11.69 49.55 15.14
CA ILE A 226 12.06 50.81 15.81
C ILE A 226 10.81 51.67 16.04
N GLU A 227 10.03 51.94 14.98
CA GLU A 227 8.79 52.73 15.05
C GLU A 227 7.77 52.11 16.00
N GLY A 228 7.62 50.79 15.98
CA GLY A 228 6.74 50.07 16.90
C GLY A 228 7.16 50.21 18.37
N ILE A 229 8.47 50.16 18.65
CA ILE A 229 9.00 50.36 20.01
C ILE A 229 8.86 51.81 20.45
N GLU A 230 9.13 52.78 19.57
CA GLU A 230 8.99 54.21 19.84
C GLU A 230 7.55 54.56 20.23
N ALA A 231 6.56 53.98 19.54
CA ALA A 231 5.13 54.17 19.81
C ALA A 231 4.64 53.53 21.13
N ASN A 232 5.37 52.58 21.69
CA ASN A 232 5.04 51.93 22.97
C ASN A 232 5.40 52.83 24.16
N PRO A 233 4.58 52.92 25.23
CA PRO A 233 4.92 53.69 26.42
C PRO A 233 6.17 53.13 27.13
N ASP A 234 6.99 54.01 27.69
CA ASP A 234 8.26 53.65 28.36
C ASP A 234 8.06 52.67 29.53
N SER A 235 6.90 52.74 30.18
CA SER A 235 6.49 51.85 31.28
C SER A 235 6.45 50.36 30.92
N LEU A 236 6.40 50.00 29.63
CA LEU A 236 6.47 48.60 29.18
C LEU A 236 7.89 48.01 29.26
N TYR A 237 8.91 48.86 29.39
CA TYR A 237 10.33 48.47 29.38
C TYR A 237 11.03 48.75 30.72
N ASP A 238 10.31 49.25 31.72
CA ASP A 238 10.80 49.58 33.05
C ASP A 238 10.82 48.34 33.97
N GLU A 239 11.77 47.43 33.74
CA GLU A 239 12.10 46.35 34.68
C GLU A 239 13.47 46.58 35.31
N LYS A 240 13.55 46.46 36.64
CA LYS A 240 14.76 46.62 37.46
C LYS A 240 15.85 45.62 37.02
N GLY A 241 16.65 46.00 36.03
CA GLY A 241 17.95 45.41 35.75
C GLY A 241 18.21 44.85 34.35
N LYS A 242 17.27 44.84 33.39
CA LYS A 242 17.57 44.39 32.01
C LYS A 242 16.79 45.15 30.93
N ASN A 243 17.53 45.98 30.19
CA ASN A 243 17.22 46.58 28.88
C ASN A 243 16.12 47.67 28.84
N THR A 244 16.54 48.93 29.08
CA THR A 244 15.67 50.11 28.86
C THR A 244 15.24 50.25 27.40
N LYS A 245 14.10 50.89 27.14
CA LYS A 245 13.62 51.20 25.77
C LYS A 245 14.71 51.84 24.91
N THR A 246 15.47 52.78 25.48
CA THR A 246 16.62 53.44 24.83
C THR A 246 17.72 52.46 24.43
N GLN A 247 18.09 51.50 25.27
CA GLN A 247 19.11 50.50 24.94
C GLN A 247 18.68 49.60 23.77
N LYS A 248 17.39 49.24 23.72
CA LYS A 248 16.80 48.45 22.61
C LYS A 248 16.78 49.23 21.31
N LEU A 249 16.36 50.50 21.35
CA LEU A 249 16.37 51.38 20.18
C LEU A 249 17.81 51.61 19.67
N ASN A 250 18.77 51.85 20.56
CA ASN A 250 20.18 52.02 20.18
C ASN A 250 20.73 50.77 19.48
N LEU A 251 20.48 49.57 20.01
CA LEU A 251 20.89 48.31 19.38
C LEU A 251 20.27 48.15 17.99
N LEU A 252 18.97 48.45 17.84
CA LEU A 252 18.29 48.34 16.55
C LEU A 252 18.80 49.37 15.53
N HIS A 253 19.07 50.60 15.96
CA HIS A 253 19.69 51.62 15.13
C HIS A 253 21.10 51.23 14.70
N GLU A 254 21.91 50.67 15.60
CA GLU A 254 23.26 50.18 15.30
C GLU A 254 23.22 49.06 14.25
N ILE A 255 22.36 48.05 14.46
CA ILE A 255 22.19 46.96 13.50
C ILE A 255 21.70 47.50 12.16
N LYS A 256 20.66 48.36 12.16
CA LYS A 256 20.11 48.96 10.93
C LYS A 256 21.18 49.74 10.15
N ASN A 257 21.97 50.57 10.83
CA ASN A 257 23.05 51.34 10.21
C ASN A 257 24.13 50.41 9.66
N THR A 258 24.47 49.33 10.36
CA THR A 258 25.41 48.32 9.88
C THR A 258 24.94 47.66 8.58
N TYR A 259 23.65 47.30 8.48
CA TYR A 259 23.07 46.82 7.21
C TYR A 259 23.19 47.86 6.10
N GLN A 260 22.93 49.14 6.40
CA GLN A 260 23.01 50.23 5.42
C GLN A 260 24.44 50.47 4.93
N ASP A 261 25.41 50.47 5.83
CA ASP A 261 26.83 50.68 5.53
C ASP A 261 27.42 49.51 4.73
N LEU A 262 27.10 48.27 5.12
CA LEU A 262 27.54 47.08 4.40
C LEU A 262 26.87 46.95 3.02
N LYS A 263 25.60 47.35 2.89
CA LYS A 263 24.96 47.49 1.57
C LYS A 263 25.73 48.48 0.69
N ASN A 264 26.07 49.64 1.22
CA ASN A 264 26.70 50.72 0.44
C ASN A 264 28.16 50.45 0.10
N SER A 265 28.90 49.77 0.97
CA SER A 265 30.32 49.44 0.79
C SER A 265 30.56 48.19 -0.07
N SER A 266 29.56 47.34 -0.27
CA SER A 266 29.67 46.14 -1.11
C SER A 266 29.82 46.49 -2.60
N SER A 267 31.01 46.27 -3.16
CA SER A 267 31.33 46.51 -4.59
C SER A 267 31.09 45.30 -5.51
N LEU A 268 31.09 44.09 -4.97
CA LEU A 268 30.97 42.82 -5.70
C LEU A 268 29.87 41.94 -5.11
N PHE A 269 29.36 40.99 -5.90
CA PHE A 269 28.33 40.06 -5.45
C PHE A 269 28.80 39.18 -4.28
N MET A 270 30.06 38.75 -4.29
CA MET A 270 30.65 37.99 -3.18
C MET A 270 30.67 38.80 -1.87
N HIS A 271 30.92 40.12 -1.94
CA HIS A 271 30.89 41.00 -0.76
C HIS A 271 29.47 41.09 -0.19
N GLN A 272 28.45 41.21 -1.04
CA GLN A 272 27.06 41.21 -0.59
C GLN A 272 26.69 39.90 0.12
N ILE A 273 27.09 38.75 -0.43
CA ILE A 273 26.83 37.43 0.17
C ILE A 273 27.49 37.30 1.55
N SER A 274 28.79 37.62 1.64
CA SER A 274 29.52 37.52 2.91
C SER A 274 28.97 38.47 3.97
N ASN A 275 28.80 39.75 3.61
CA ASN A 275 28.27 40.76 4.53
C ASN A 275 26.86 40.41 5.03
N TRP A 276 25.98 39.93 4.14
CA TRP A 276 24.64 39.50 4.53
C TRP A 276 24.65 38.26 5.43
N ALA A 277 25.45 37.24 5.08
CA ALA A 277 25.52 36.01 5.84
C ALA A 277 26.11 36.21 7.25
N GLU A 278 27.09 37.11 7.39
CA GLU A 278 27.64 37.52 8.69
C GLU A 278 26.56 38.20 9.56
N LEU A 279 25.81 39.14 8.99
CA LEU A 279 24.74 39.84 9.68
C LEU A 279 23.52 38.97 10.02
N GLU A 280 23.27 37.90 9.26
CA GLU A 280 22.19 36.93 9.49
C GLU A 280 22.64 35.70 10.28
N SER A 281 23.91 35.65 10.72
CA SER A 281 24.46 34.57 11.56
C SER A 281 23.83 34.55 12.96
N GLU A 282 24.09 33.49 13.73
CA GLU A 282 23.57 33.37 15.12
C GLU A 282 24.08 34.46 16.06
N ALA A 283 25.08 35.26 15.67
CA ALA A 283 25.57 36.42 16.42
C ALA A 283 24.96 37.78 15.96
N GLY A 284 24.14 37.78 14.90
CA GLY A 284 23.63 38.99 14.24
C GLY A 284 22.11 39.23 14.41
N ALA A 285 21.49 39.88 13.42
CA ALA A 285 20.07 40.30 13.47
C ALA A 285 19.07 39.15 13.64
N LYS A 286 19.49 37.92 13.33
CA LYS A 286 18.70 36.70 13.56
C LYS A 286 18.36 36.49 15.04
N GLN A 287 19.18 36.99 15.97
CA GLN A 287 18.91 36.95 17.41
C GLN A 287 17.72 37.80 17.85
N LEU A 288 17.29 38.78 17.02
CA LEU A 288 16.17 39.66 17.34
C LEU A 288 14.80 38.98 17.20
N PHE A 289 14.77 37.77 16.61
CA PHE A 289 13.54 37.05 16.29
C PHE A 289 13.48 35.71 17.02
N ILE A 290 12.33 35.37 17.61
CA ILE A 290 12.04 34.01 18.10
C ILE A 290 11.53 33.17 16.94
N LYS A 291 12.11 31.97 16.82
CA LYS A 291 11.56 30.90 15.98
C LYS A 291 10.38 30.27 16.71
N THR A 292 9.16 30.65 16.36
CA THR A 292 7.98 29.90 16.81
C THR A 292 7.93 28.55 16.06
N GLY A 293 7.25 27.53 16.60
CA GLY A 293 7.16 26.20 15.98
C GLY A 293 6.50 26.17 14.59
N SER A 294 6.07 27.32 14.06
CA SER A 294 5.59 27.54 12.71
C SER A 294 6.67 28.25 11.89
N THR A 295 6.97 27.72 10.69
CA THR A 295 7.90 28.35 9.75
C THR A 295 7.44 29.73 9.28
N HIS A 296 6.16 30.08 9.43
CA HIS A 296 5.54 31.29 8.84
C HIS A 296 5.49 32.49 9.79
N GLN A 297 5.92 32.33 11.05
CA GLN A 297 5.78 33.32 12.10
C GLN A 297 7.11 33.45 12.87
N ARG A 298 8.01 34.29 12.35
CA ARG A 298 9.07 34.84 13.19
C ARG A 298 8.47 36.00 13.95
N GLU A 299 8.32 35.81 15.25
CA GLU A 299 7.95 36.89 16.15
C GLU A 299 9.22 37.62 16.57
N VAL A 300 9.11 38.93 16.77
CA VAL A 300 10.17 39.69 17.42
C VAL A 300 10.28 39.19 18.86
N LEU A 301 11.49 39.20 19.47
CA LEU A 301 11.65 38.80 20.87
C LEU A 301 10.57 39.47 21.75
N PRO A 302 9.87 38.75 22.65
CA PRO A 302 8.81 39.29 23.51
C PRO A 302 9.23 40.54 24.28
N SER A 303 10.53 40.64 24.58
CA SER A 303 11.14 41.80 25.21
C SER A 303 11.03 43.11 24.40
N PHE A 304 10.67 43.08 23.12
CA PHE A 304 10.40 44.27 22.31
C PHE A 304 8.92 44.68 22.35
N HIS A 305 8.04 43.92 23.02
CA HIS A 305 6.62 44.23 23.21
C HIS A 305 5.85 44.49 21.91
N LEU A 306 6.14 43.70 20.86
CA LEU A 306 5.48 43.75 19.56
C LEU A 306 4.83 42.40 19.19
N PRO A 307 3.80 41.92 19.92
CA PRO A 307 3.24 40.58 19.76
C PRO A 307 2.54 40.35 18.40
N ASN A 308 2.17 41.43 17.70
CA ASN A 308 1.50 41.35 16.41
C ASN A 308 2.43 41.69 15.23
N PHE A 309 3.73 41.88 15.47
CA PHE A 309 4.66 42.21 14.40
C PHE A 309 4.81 41.04 13.42
N ARG A 310 4.70 41.35 12.12
CA ARG A 310 4.97 40.41 11.03
C ARG A 310 6.06 40.97 10.15
N ILE A 311 7.08 40.14 9.93
CA ILE A 311 8.13 40.35 8.90
C ILE A 311 7.43 40.62 7.57
N SER A 312 7.93 41.60 6.83
CA SER A 312 7.37 41.96 5.52
C SER A 312 7.49 40.78 4.54
N PRO A 313 6.61 40.68 3.50
CA PRO A 313 6.74 39.66 2.45
C PRO A 313 8.14 39.61 1.84
N PHE A 314 8.54 38.44 1.34
CA PHE A 314 9.86 38.25 0.76
C PHE A 314 10.05 39.16 -0.47
N PRO A 315 11.11 40.02 -0.51
CA PRO A 315 11.19 41.13 -1.45
C PRO A 315 11.64 40.71 -2.86
N ILE A 316 12.28 39.54 -2.96
CA ILE A 316 12.70 38.96 -4.23
C ILE A 316 11.60 38.01 -4.68
N TYR A 317 10.48 38.58 -5.08
CA TYR A 317 9.36 37.85 -5.64
C TYR A 317 8.82 38.57 -6.85
N GLN A 318 8.41 37.81 -7.87
CA GLN A 318 7.74 38.43 -9.00
C GLN A 318 6.40 39.01 -8.54
N THR A 319 6.15 40.26 -8.91
CA THR A 319 4.90 40.95 -8.61
C THR A 319 4.15 41.31 -9.87
N ILE A 320 2.84 41.39 -9.80
CA ILE A 320 2.00 41.95 -10.85
C ILE A 320 2.03 43.48 -10.71
N GLU A 321 2.42 44.17 -11.79
CA GLU A 321 2.44 45.64 -11.87
C GLU A 321 1.23 46.19 -12.65
N ASP A 322 0.45 45.30 -13.27
CA ASP A 322 -0.76 45.65 -14.01
C ASP A 322 -1.92 45.93 -13.06
N GLU A 323 -2.10 47.18 -12.64
CA GLU A 323 -3.19 47.60 -11.74
C GLU A 323 -4.59 47.38 -12.36
N GLU A 324 -4.71 47.40 -13.70
CA GLU A 324 -5.95 47.07 -14.40
C GLU A 324 -6.28 45.58 -14.22
N PHE A 325 -5.28 44.70 -14.41
CA PHE A 325 -5.43 43.27 -14.15
C PHE A 325 -5.75 42.99 -12.68
N ILE A 326 -5.03 43.60 -11.74
CA ILE A 326 -5.26 43.43 -10.29
C ILE A 326 -6.71 43.79 -9.93
N THR A 327 -7.21 44.92 -10.44
CA THR A 327 -8.59 45.36 -10.20
C THR A 327 -9.58 44.36 -10.79
N LYS A 328 -9.37 43.91 -12.03
CA LYS A 328 -10.22 42.91 -12.68
C LYS A 328 -10.25 41.58 -11.90
N VAL A 329 -9.09 41.08 -11.47
CA VAL A 329 -8.98 39.85 -10.68
C VAL A 329 -9.72 40.00 -9.36
N LYS A 330 -9.51 41.12 -8.65
CA LYS A 330 -10.20 41.41 -7.39
C LYS A 330 -11.71 41.37 -7.55
N ASP A 331 -12.25 42.06 -8.55
CA ASP A 331 -13.68 42.18 -8.76
C ASP A 331 -14.33 40.83 -9.08
N GLU A 332 -13.74 40.06 -9.99
CA GLU A 332 -14.27 38.74 -10.35
C GLU A 332 -14.08 37.71 -9.23
N PHE A 333 -12.95 37.74 -8.51
CA PHE A 333 -12.75 36.85 -7.36
C PHE A 333 -13.70 37.17 -6.22
N LEU A 334 -14.02 38.45 -5.97
CA LEU A 334 -15.05 38.83 -4.98
C LEU A 334 -16.42 38.30 -5.39
N LYS A 335 -16.81 38.43 -6.67
CA LYS A 335 -18.06 37.86 -7.18
C LYS A 335 -18.09 36.33 -7.01
N LEU A 336 -17.05 35.63 -7.46
CA LEU A 336 -16.93 34.19 -7.32
C LEU A 336 -16.98 33.76 -5.84
N ASN A 337 -16.26 34.45 -4.96
CA ASN A 337 -16.27 34.14 -3.53
C ASN A 337 -17.69 34.25 -2.96
N ILE A 338 -18.45 35.30 -3.29
CA ILE A 338 -19.85 35.43 -2.88
C ILE A 338 -20.70 34.28 -3.43
N GLU A 339 -20.57 33.96 -4.72
CA GLU A 339 -21.34 32.88 -5.35
C GLU A 339 -21.05 31.49 -4.72
N TYR A 340 -19.78 31.21 -4.40
CA TYR A 340 -19.35 29.99 -3.74
C TYR A 340 -19.78 29.96 -2.27
N GLN A 341 -19.68 31.05 -1.52
CA GLN A 341 -20.16 31.15 -0.14
C GLN A 341 -21.68 30.91 -0.05
N GLN A 342 -22.45 31.53 -0.95
CA GLN A 342 -23.88 31.32 -1.05
C GLN A 342 -24.22 29.84 -1.30
N TRP A 343 -23.55 29.20 -2.25
CA TRP A 343 -23.76 27.77 -2.50
C TRP A 343 -23.32 26.91 -1.30
N LEU A 344 -22.13 27.14 -0.73
CA LEU A 344 -21.58 26.39 0.41
C LEU A 344 -22.48 26.43 1.64
N SER A 345 -23.20 27.54 1.87
CA SER A 345 -24.15 27.65 2.98
C SER A 345 -25.23 26.54 2.94
N SER A 346 -25.65 26.14 1.74
CA SER A 346 -26.57 25.03 1.51
C SER A 346 -25.84 23.68 1.35
N ALA A 347 -24.65 23.69 0.73
CA ALA A 347 -23.92 22.48 0.34
C ALA A 347 -23.17 21.80 1.49
N LYS A 348 -22.80 22.56 2.54
CA LYS A 348 -22.11 22.10 3.76
C LYS A 348 -22.65 20.78 4.33
N LYS A 349 -23.95 20.54 4.20
CA LYS A 349 -24.64 19.38 4.78
C LYS A 349 -24.39 18.06 4.04
N TYR A 350 -23.88 18.10 2.80
CA TYR A 350 -23.73 16.91 1.96
C TYR A 350 -22.42 16.87 1.16
N ILE A 351 -21.85 18.01 0.76
CA ILE A 351 -20.77 18.09 -0.23
C ILE A 351 -19.50 17.37 0.20
N SER A 352 -19.31 17.24 1.50
CA SER A 352 -18.14 16.62 2.10
C SER A 352 -18.31 15.09 2.20
N SER A 353 -19.48 14.55 1.88
CA SER A 353 -19.70 13.11 1.74
C SER A 353 -18.79 12.50 0.67
N VAL A 354 -18.35 11.25 0.89
CA VAL A 354 -17.61 10.42 -0.07
C VAL A 354 -18.27 10.43 -1.44
N ARG A 355 -19.61 10.50 -1.50
CA ARG A 355 -20.37 10.59 -2.75
C ARG A 355 -19.89 11.73 -3.67
N PHE A 356 -19.40 12.82 -3.10
CA PHE A 356 -19.01 14.04 -3.80
C PHE A 356 -17.53 14.37 -3.63
N LYS A 357 -16.69 13.39 -3.24
CA LYS A 357 -15.26 13.63 -2.96
C LYS A 357 -14.51 14.33 -4.09
N GLU A 358 -14.63 13.83 -5.32
CA GLU A 358 -13.95 14.43 -6.48
C GLU A 358 -14.38 15.88 -6.69
N THR A 359 -15.71 16.11 -6.65
CA THR A 359 -16.30 17.45 -6.73
C THR A 359 -15.82 18.36 -5.61
N PHE A 360 -15.72 17.84 -4.38
CA PHE A 360 -15.25 18.58 -3.23
C PHE A 360 -13.78 18.98 -3.38
N ASP A 361 -12.93 18.07 -3.86
CA ASP A 361 -11.52 18.34 -4.13
C ASP A 361 -11.34 19.39 -5.24
N GLU A 362 -12.14 19.35 -6.30
CA GLU A 362 -12.16 20.39 -7.35
C GLU A 362 -12.58 21.76 -6.79
N VAL A 363 -13.64 21.80 -5.97
CA VAL A 363 -14.12 23.03 -5.32
C VAL A 363 -13.07 23.59 -4.36
N ILE A 364 -12.38 22.74 -3.61
CA ILE A 364 -11.30 23.17 -2.72
C ILE A 364 -10.19 23.84 -3.52
N LYS A 365 -9.76 23.26 -4.65
CA LYS A 365 -8.71 23.84 -5.48
C LYS A 365 -9.08 25.26 -5.93
N VAL A 366 -10.30 25.44 -6.44
CA VAL A 366 -10.79 26.76 -6.90
C VAL A 366 -10.91 27.75 -5.74
N THR A 367 -11.58 27.36 -4.65
CA THR A 367 -11.82 28.25 -3.51
C THR A 367 -10.54 28.63 -2.78
N LYS A 368 -9.51 27.76 -2.78
CA LYS A 368 -8.20 28.05 -2.23
C LYS A 368 -7.50 29.19 -2.98
N VAL A 369 -7.48 29.16 -4.32
CA VAL A 369 -6.90 30.22 -5.17
C VAL A 369 -7.62 31.55 -4.94
N ILE A 370 -8.96 31.54 -4.87
CA ILE A 370 -9.76 32.73 -4.60
C ILE A 370 -9.46 33.29 -3.19
N TYR A 371 -9.47 32.42 -2.17
CA TYR A 371 -9.28 32.82 -0.78
C TYR A 371 -7.87 33.35 -0.51
N SER A 372 -6.83 32.67 -1.00
CA SER A 372 -5.43 33.08 -0.81
C SER A 372 -5.16 34.45 -1.44
N SER A 373 -5.84 34.76 -2.54
CA SER A 373 -5.75 36.05 -3.23
C SER A 373 -6.51 37.18 -2.52
N LEU A 374 -7.64 36.88 -1.86
CA LEU A 374 -8.53 37.89 -1.25
C LEU A 374 -8.27 38.18 0.24
N ILE A 375 -7.55 37.31 0.95
CA ILE A 375 -7.33 37.47 2.41
C ILE A 375 -6.56 38.74 2.78
N ASP A 376 -5.63 39.17 1.92
CA ASP A 376 -4.89 40.43 2.04
C ASP A 376 -4.92 41.13 0.68
N PRO A 377 -5.34 42.41 0.59
CA PRO A 377 -5.33 43.16 -0.66
C PRO A 377 -3.97 43.17 -1.37
N ASN A 378 -2.87 43.05 -0.63
CA ASN A 378 -1.53 42.98 -1.19
C ASN A 378 -1.21 41.64 -1.86
N ASN A 379 -1.92 40.55 -1.52
CA ASN A 379 -1.67 39.22 -2.10
C ASN A 379 -1.94 39.16 -3.60
N LEU A 380 -2.87 39.97 -4.11
CA LEU A 380 -3.14 40.06 -5.54
C LEU A 380 -1.90 40.49 -6.34
N LYS A 381 -1.01 41.28 -5.74
CA LYS A 381 0.27 41.65 -6.35
C LYS A 381 1.24 40.49 -6.47
N TYR A 382 1.04 39.39 -5.73
CA TYR A 382 1.91 38.21 -5.76
C TYR A 382 1.18 36.96 -6.32
N ALA A 383 -0.05 37.12 -6.80
CA ALA A 383 -0.90 36.05 -7.33
C ALA A 383 -0.57 35.72 -8.80
N ASN A 384 0.66 35.27 -9.07
CA ASN A 384 1.12 34.94 -10.44
C ASN A 384 0.58 33.60 -10.97
N ASP A 385 -0.61 33.17 -10.52
CA ASP A 385 -1.28 31.97 -11.03
C ASP A 385 -1.65 32.07 -12.52
N PHE A 386 -1.64 33.29 -13.06
CA PHE A 386 -1.95 33.60 -14.45
C PHE A 386 -0.81 34.41 -15.10
N ASN A 387 -0.46 34.06 -16.33
CA ASN A 387 0.48 34.80 -17.17
C ASN A 387 -0.24 35.69 -18.19
N THR A 388 -1.49 35.37 -18.53
CA THR A 388 -2.30 36.14 -19.47
C THR A 388 -3.69 36.44 -18.93
N TYR A 389 -4.32 37.48 -19.46
CA TYR A 389 -5.73 37.79 -19.19
C TYR A 389 -6.65 36.62 -19.56
N LYS A 390 -6.34 35.92 -20.65
CA LYS A 390 -7.13 34.79 -21.16
C LYS A 390 -7.07 33.56 -20.25
N GLU A 391 -5.91 33.30 -19.63
CA GLU A 391 -5.78 32.23 -18.61
C GLU A 391 -6.64 32.51 -17.38
N PHE A 392 -6.63 33.76 -16.92
CA PHE A 392 -7.50 34.20 -15.82
C PHE A 392 -8.98 34.09 -16.17
N GLU A 393 -9.39 34.57 -17.35
CA GLU A 393 -10.77 34.46 -17.84
C GLU A 393 -11.22 33.00 -17.93
N LYS A 394 -10.36 32.12 -18.46
CA LYS A 394 -10.62 30.69 -18.50
C LYS A 394 -10.80 30.10 -17.11
N PHE A 395 -9.96 30.48 -16.13
CA PHE A 395 -10.14 30.04 -14.74
C PHE A 395 -11.49 30.48 -14.17
N VAL A 396 -11.90 31.73 -14.42
CA VAL A 396 -13.21 32.25 -13.99
C VAL A 396 -14.34 31.46 -14.65
N ASP A 397 -14.25 31.17 -15.95
CA ASP A 397 -15.24 30.38 -16.67
C ASP A 397 -15.31 28.93 -16.18
N ASP A 398 -14.17 28.29 -15.96
CA ASP A 398 -14.06 26.93 -15.41
C ASP A 398 -14.63 26.88 -13.98
N ALA A 399 -14.34 27.87 -13.14
CA ALA A 399 -14.89 28.01 -11.80
C ALA A 399 -16.41 28.19 -11.84
N ARG A 400 -16.95 29.06 -12.70
CA ARG A 400 -18.40 29.23 -12.87
C ARG A 400 -19.06 27.97 -13.43
N SER A 401 -18.41 27.29 -14.36
CA SER A 401 -18.88 26.03 -14.94
C SER A 401 -18.96 24.94 -13.87
N LEU A 402 -17.92 24.80 -13.05
CA LEU A 402 -17.92 23.93 -11.89
C LEU A 402 -19.05 24.30 -10.92
N LEU A 403 -19.21 25.59 -10.60
CA LEU A 403 -20.26 26.05 -9.71
C LEU A 403 -21.67 25.73 -10.26
N LYS A 404 -21.89 25.87 -11.58
CA LYS A 404 -23.14 25.46 -12.24
C LYS A 404 -23.35 23.95 -12.11
N LYS A 405 -22.32 23.14 -12.41
CA LYS A 405 -22.36 21.68 -12.29
C LYS A 405 -22.73 21.25 -10.87
N VAL A 406 -22.13 21.85 -9.84
CA VAL A 406 -22.43 21.50 -8.44
C VAL A 406 -23.77 22.04 -7.96
N LYS A 407 -24.29 23.13 -8.52
CA LYS A 407 -25.65 23.63 -8.24
C LYS A 407 -26.74 22.74 -8.84
N LEU A 408 -26.43 21.94 -9.87
CA LEU A 408 -27.34 20.93 -10.41
C LEU A 408 -27.49 19.70 -9.51
N ILE A 409 -26.57 19.52 -8.55
CA ILE A 409 -26.67 18.43 -7.58
C ILE A 409 -27.86 18.69 -6.67
N ASN A 410 -28.86 17.81 -6.72
CA ASN A 410 -30.02 17.85 -5.86
C ASN A 410 -29.96 16.70 -4.83
N PRO A 411 -29.33 16.92 -3.67
CA PRO A 411 -29.17 15.87 -2.66
C PRO A 411 -30.51 15.41 -2.10
N SER A 412 -31.54 16.26 -2.08
CA SER A 412 -32.89 15.87 -1.62
C SER A 412 -33.55 14.91 -2.59
N LEU A 413 -33.41 15.14 -3.90
CA LEU A 413 -33.90 14.23 -4.93
C LEU A 413 -33.14 12.89 -4.89
N GLU A 414 -31.80 12.94 -4.86
CA GLU A 414 -30.97 11.73 -4.79
C GLU A 414 -31.26 10.93 -3.52
N LYS A 415 -31.41 11.60 -2.37
CA LYS A 415 -31.87 10.99 -1.11
C LYS A 415 -33.20 10.26 -1.30
N ASN A 416 -34.19 10.89 -1.91
CA ASN A 416 -35.51 10.27 -2.12
C ASN A 416 -35.45 9.06 -3.06
N VAL A 417 -34.61 9.09 -4.08
CA VAL A 417 -34.37 7.96 -4.98
C VAL A 417 -33.72 6.81 -4.21
N ILE A 418 -32.65 7.10 -3.47
CA ILE A 418 -31.95 6.14 -2.61
C ILE A 418 -32.92 5.50 -1.60
N ASP A 419 -33.68 6.32 -0.88
CA ASP A 419 -34.60 5.82 0.15
C ASP A 419 -35.66 4.91 -0.46
N LYS A 420 -36.23 5.28 -1.62
CA LYS A 420 -37.18 4.43 -2.35
C LYS A 420 -36.56 3.11 -2.79
N GLU A 421 -35.34 3.13 -3.32
CA GLU A 421 -34.63 1.93 -3.77
C GLU A 421 -34.33 1.00 -2.60
N VAL A 422 -33.75 1.51 -1.50
CA VAL A 422 -33.45 0.69 -0.32
C VAL A 422 -34.72 0.22 0.39
N ASP A 423 -35.74 1.07 0.52
CA ASP A 423 -37.02 0.66 1.13
C ASP A 423 -37.67 -0.45 0.29
N TYR A 424 -37.68 -0.34 -1.04
CA TYR A 424 -38.22 -1.39 -1.91
C TYR A 424 -37.40 -2.69 -1.84
N GLU A 425 -36.07 -2.59 -1.89
CA GLU A 425 -35.19 -3.76 -1.91
C GLU A 425 -35.16 -4.49 -0.57
N PHE A 426 -35.21 -3.79 0.56
CA PHE A 426 -35.06 -4.38 1.90
C PHE A 426 -36.37 -4.54 2.69
N ASP A 427 -37.52 -4.12 2.15
CA ASP A 427 -38.83 -4.46 2.70
C ASP A 427 -39.21 -5.91 2.34
N LYS A 428 -39.31 -6.77 3.37
CA LYS A 428 -39.66 -8.19 3.23
C LYS A 428 -41.08 -8.43 2.67
N THR A 429 -41.94 -7.40 2.64
CA THR A 429 -43.29 -7.47 2.06
C THR A 429 -43.34 -7.14 0.57
N LYS A 430 -42.25 -6.57 0.01
CA LYS A 430 -42.13 -6.20 -1.39
C LYS A 430 -41.33 -7.24 -2.16
N ASP A 431 -41.46 -7.25 -3.49
CA ASP A 431 -40.70 -8.16 -4.37
C ASP A 431 -39.22 -7.78 -4.56
N GLY A 432 -38.62 -7.20 -3.52
CA GLY A 432 -37.22 -6.78 -3.47
C GLY A 432 -36.27 -7.91 -3.05
N PHE A 433 -35.00 -7.55 -2.91
CA PHE A 433 -33.93 -8.44 -2.47
C PHE A 433 -34.21 -9.16 -1.14
N ALA A 434 -34.73 -8.47 -0.12
CA ALA A 434 -34.97 -9.08 1.19
C ALA A 434 -36.02 -10.19 1.15
N LYS A 435 -37.10 -10.02 0.37
CA LYS A 435 -38.09 -11.08 0.17
C LYS A 435 -37.50 -12.26 -0.59
N ARG A 436 -36.76 -12.02 -1.68
CA ARG A 436 -36.05 -13.10 -2.41
C ARG A 436 -35.07 -13.85 -1.52
N PHE A 437 -34.35 -13.15 -0.64
CA PHE A 437 -33.47 -13.74 0.35
C PHE A 437 -34.25 -14.63 1.34
N GLU A 438 -35.37 -14.14 1.87
CA GLU A 438 -36.25 -14.90 2.76
C GLU A 438 -36.80 -16.15 2.07
N GLU A 439 -37.35 -16.02 0.85
CA GLU A 439 -37.90 -17.14 0.08
C GLU A 439 -36.84 -18.19 -0.31
N GLU A 440 -35.62 -17.76 -0.60
CA GLU A 440 -34.55 -18.68 -1.00
C GLU A 440 -33.91 -19.38 0.21
N PHE A 441 -33.62 -18.67 1.29
CA PHE A 441 -32.76 -19.18 2.37
C PHE A 441 -33.51 -19.63 3.61
N LYS A 442 -34.68 -19.07 3.92
CA LYS A 442 -35.47 -19.51 5.08
C LYS A 442 -35.90 -20.98 4.97
N PRO A 443 -36.39 -21.48 3.80
CA PRO A 443 -36.73 -22.89 3.69
C PRO A 443 -35.48 -23.79 3.80
N LYS A 444 -34.33 -23.32 3.30
CA LYS A 444 -33.05 -24.05 3.39
C LYS A 444 -32.52 -24.11 4.83
N SER A 445 -32.71 -23.05 5.62
CA SER A 445 -32.27 -23.00 7.02
C SER A 445 -33.15 -23.82 7.96
N MET A 446 -34.40 -24.09 7.59
CA MET A 446 -35.38 -24.82 8.41
C MET A 446 -35.38 -26.34 8.18
N LYS A 447 -34.61 -26.86 7.21
CA LYS A 447 -34.55 -28.30 6.99
C LYS A 447 -33.85 -28.98 8.16
N ASN A 448 -34.30 -30.17 8.52
CA ASN A 448 -33.64 -31.00 9.52
C ASN A 448 -32.55 -31.86 8.87
N ASP A 449 -31.58 -31.21 8.21
CA ASP A 449 -30.44 -31.85 7.56
C ASP A 449 -29.13 -31.10 7.86
N LYS A 450 -28.00 -31.75 7.55
CA LYS A 450 -26.66 -31.21 7.82
C LYS A 450 -26.34 -29.97 6.99
N GLU A 451 -26.88 -29.89 5.76
CA GLU A 451 -26.67 -28.74 4.89
C GLU A 451 -27.29 -27.49 5.53
N ALA A 452 -28.51 -27.62 6.06
CA ALA A 452 -29.19 -26.57 6.83
C ALA A 452 -28.41 -26.18 8.08
N GLN A 453 -28.04 -27.17 8.92
CA GLN A 453 -27.36 -26.93 10.20
C GLN A 453 -26.00 -26.23 10.04
N TYR A 454 -25.21 -26.60 9.02
CA TYR A 454 -23.84 -26.10 8.87
C TYR A 454 -23.70 -24.90 7.93
N LEU A 455 -24.61 -24.73 6.96
CA LEU A 455 -24.47 -23.70 5.92
C LEU A 455 -25.53 -22.61 6.03
N TYR A 456 -26.80 -22.98 6.24
CA TYR A 456 -27.90 -22.05 6.03
C TYR A 456 -28.51 -21.48 7.31
N GLU A 457 -28.46 -22.18 8.45
CA GLU A 457 -29.07 -21.71 9.71
C GLU A 457 -28.45 -20.39 10.20
N ASP A 458 -27.14 -20.41 10.50
CA ASP A 458 -26.41 -19.21 10.96
C ASP A 458 -26.31 -18.15 9.86
N PHE A 459 -26.18 -18.57 8.60
CA PHE A 459 -26.14 -17.67 7.44
C PHE A 459 -27.45 -16.87 7.34
N TYR A 460 -28.59 -17.57 7.38
CA TYR A 460 -29.90 -16.95 7.31
C TYR A 460 -30.14 -16.06 8.53
N GLU A 461 -29.85 -16.54 9.74
CA GLU A 461 -30.04 -15.76 10.98
C GLU A 461 -29.22 -14.46 10.96
N TYR A 462 -27.95 -14.53 10.56
CA TYR A 462 -27.06 -13.38 10.50
C TYR A 462 -27.55 -12.34 9.49
N TYR A 463 -27.79 -12.76 8.23
CA TYR A 463 -28.17 -11.83 7.17
C TYR A 463 -29.60 -11.34 7.30
N SER A 464 -30.54 -12.14 7.84
CA SER A 464 -31.91 -11.66 8.12
C SER A 464 -31.89 -10.55 9.17
N LYS A 465 -31.12 -10.70 10.26
CA LYS A 465 -30.90 -9.63 11.25
C LYS A 465 -30.22 -8.40 10.64
N PHE A 466 -29.25 -8.61 9.74
CA PHE A 466 -28.51 -7.49 9.16
C PHE A 466 -29.34 -6.72 8.12
N ILE A 467 -30.14 -7.40 7.31
CA ILE A 467 -31.16 -6.81 6.43
C ILE A 467 -32.12 -5.93 7.26
N ASP A 468 -32.66 -6.46 8.37
CA ASP A 468 -33.57 -5.71 9.24
C ASP A 468 -32.89 -4.46 9.84
N ARG A 469 -31.59 -4.56 10.17
CA ARG A 469 -30.80 -3.44 10.68
C ARG A 469 -30.59 -2.35 9.64
N VAL A 470 -30.24 -2.71 8.40
CA VAL A 470 -30.08 -1.75 7.29
C VAL A 470 -31.42 -1.12 6.96
N PHE A 471 -32.50 -1.89 6.96
CA PHE A 471 -33.85 -1.39 6.73
C PHE A 471 -34.24 -0.32 7.77
N ARG A 472 -33.90 -0.53 9.05
CA ARG A 472 -34.19 0.41 10.17
C ARG A 472 -33.14 1.51 10.37
N SER A 473 -32.12 1.58 9.53
CA SER A 473 -31.06 2.59 9.67
C SER A 473 -31.60 4.01 9.45
N PRO A 474 -31.05 5.03 10.14
CA PRO A 474 -31.48 6.42 9.97
C PRO A 474 -31.43 6.87 8.50
N LYS A 475 -32.39 7.69 8.09
CA LYS A 475 -32.52 8.24 6.72
C LYS A 475 -33.06 9.68 6.71
N ALA A 476 -32.78 10.45 7.75
CA ALA A 476 -33.29 11.83 7.88
C ALA A 476 -32.52 12.81 6.99
N THR A 477 -31.22 12.58 6.77
CA THR A 477 -30.37 13.41 5.91
C THR A 477 -29.90 12.64 4.68
N PHE A 478 -29.46 13.36 3.64
CA PHE A 478 -28.84 12.74 2.47
C PHE A 478 -27.68 11.80 2.84
N VAL A 479 -26.77 12.26 3.72
CA VAL A 479 -25.61 11.45 4.16
C VAL A 479 -26.06 10.15 4.82
N GLN A 480 -27.07 10.21 5.69
CA GLN A 480 -27.62 9.01 6.33
C GLN A 480 -28.25 8.04 5.32
N SER A 481 -29.02 8.54 4.36
CA SER A 481 -29.58 7.71 3.29
C SER A 481 -28.48 7.11 2.40
N TYR A 482 -27.42 7.87 2.12
CA TYR A 482 -26.29 7.38 1.35
C TYR A 482 -25.49 6.29 2.08
N ASP A 483 -25.21 6.47 3.38
CA ASP A 483 -24.59 5.45 4.22
C ASP A 483 -25.42 4.17 4.23
N ARG A 484 -26.75 4.31 4.36
CA ARG A 484 -27.70 3.20 4.29
C ARG A 484 -27.65 2.48 2.95
N TYR A 485 -27.53 3.20 1.83
CA TYR A 485 -27.37 2.62 0.49
C TYR A 485 -26.05 1.87 0.33
N ALA A 486 -24.94 2.40 0.85
CA ALA A 486 -23.67 1.71 0.83
C ALA A 486 -23.72 0.40 1.64
N LEU A 487 -24.38 0.42 2.81
CA LEU A 487 -24.63 -0.79 3.61
C LEU A 487 -25.51 -1.79 2.86
N TYR A 488 -26.56 -1.32 2.17
CA TYR A 488 -27.40 -2.15 1.29
C TYR A 488 -26.55 -2.89 0.24
N LEU A 489 -25.69 -2.16 -0.48
CA LEU A 489 -24.79 -2.74 -1.48
C LEU A 489 -23.79 -3.72 -0.87
N SER A 490 -23.26 -3.41 0.32
CA SER A 490 -22.38 -4.33 1.07
C SER A 490 -23.09 -5.64 1.37
N VAL A 491 -24.27 -5.58 1.99
CA VAL A 491 -25.04 -6.78 2.38
C VAL A 491 -25.40 -7.64 1.17
N LYS A 492 -25.84 -7.00 0.08
CA LYS A 492 -26.13 -7.69 -1.17
C LYS A 492 -24.89 -8.42 -1.69
N SER A 493 -23.76 -7.73 -1.74
CA SER A 493 -22.48 -8.32 -2.15
C SER A 493 -22.03 -9.45 -1.21
N GLU A 494 -22.18 -9.29 0.10
CA GLU A 494 -21.81 -10.30 1.10
C GLU A 494 -22.62 -11.59 0.91
N ILE A 495 -23.93 -11.46 0.70
CA ILE A 495 -24.83 -12.58 0.43
C ILE A 495 -24.44 -13.25 -0.88
N ASP A 496 -24.25 -12.49 -1.96
CA ASP A 496 -23.88 -13.05 -3.27
C ASP A 496 -22.53 -13.79 -3.20
N LYS A 497 -21.54 -13.24 -2.50
CA LYS A 497 -20.24 -13.91 -2.29
C LYS A 497 -20.35 -15.16 -1.43
N SER A 498 -21.20 -15.13 -0.40
CA SER A 498 -21.49 -16.31 0.39
C SER A 498 -22.14 -17.41 -0.46
N LYS A 499 -23.09 -17.05 -1.35
CA LYS A 499 -23.68 -18.00 -2.31
C LYS A 499 -22.65 -18.61 -3.25
N GLU A 500 -21.76 -17.79 -3.80
CA GLU A 500 -20.67 -18.27 -4.67
C GLU A 500 -19.81 -19.33 -3.95
N ILE A 501 -19.49 -19.12 -2.67
CA ILE A 501 -18.69 -20.08 -1.91
C ILE A 501 -19.49 -21.32 -1.52
N ILE A 502 -20.77 -21.17 -1.13
CA ILE A 502 -21.67 -22.31 -0.88
C ILE A 502 -21.72 -23.21 -2.13
N ASN A 503 -21.76 -22.61 -3.32
CA ASN A 503 -21.78 -23.33 -4.58
C ASN A 503 -20.38 -23.75 -5.09
N LEU A 504 -19.28 -23.32 -4.48
CA LEU A 504 -17.92 -23.54 -4.97
C LEU A 504 -17.60 -25.02 -5.19
N ALA A 505 -18.00 -25.89 -4.26
CA ALA A 505 -17.79 -27.34 -4.39
C ALA A 505 -18.49 -27.93 -5.62
N LYS A 506 -19.74 -27.50 -5.85
CA LYS A 506 -20.55 -27.90 -7.01
C LYS A 506 -19.97 -27.35 -8.31
N ASP A 507 -19.57 -26.08 -8.32
CA ASP A 507 -19.01 -25.38 -9.49
C ASP A 507 -17.64 -25.93 -9.90
N LEU A 508 -16.84 -26.41 -8.95
CA LEU A 508 -15.57 -27.09 -9.22
C LEU A 508 -15.76 -28.51 -9.75
N GLY A 509 -17.00 -28.99 -9.91
CA GLY A 509 -17.29 -30.34 -10.39
C GLY A 509 -16.69 -31.42 -9.50
N VAL A 510 -16.42 -31.08 -8.24
CA VAL A 510 -16.00 -32.05 -7.24
C VAL A 510 -17.28 -32.77 -6.87
N GLU A 511 -17.54 -33.91 -7.50
CA GLU A 511 -18.52 -34.83 -6.97
C GLU A 511 -18.08 -35.14 -5.53
N PHE A 512 -19.02 -35.06 -4.58
CA PHE A 512 -18.79 -35.50 -3.20
C PHE A 512 -18.47 -37.01 -3.10
N ASN A 513 -18.40 -37.70 -4.25
CA ASN A 513 -17.69 -38.93 -4.44
C ASN A 513 -16.23 -38.66 -4.80
N ASP A 514 -15.40 -38.38 -3.79
CA ASP A 514 -14.02 -38.83 -3.88
C ASP A 514 -14.10 -40.36 -4.12
N GLU A 515 -13.63 -40.88 -5.27
CA GLU A 515 -13.53 -42.33 -5.51
C GLU A 515 -12.79 -43.05 -4.34
N LYS A 516 -11.95 -42.30 -3.61
CA LYS A 516 -11.30 -42.73 -2.36
C LYS A 516 -12.26 -42.87 -1.18
N ILE A 517 -13.29 -42.02 -1.05
CA ILE A 517 -14.35 -42.16 -0.04
C ILE A 517 -15.30 -43.30 -0.43
N GLY A 518 -15.63 -43.44 -1.71
CA GLY A 518 -16.42 -44.57 -2.23
C GLY A 518 -15.75 -45.91 -1.92
N SER A 519 -14.46 -46.04 -2.22
CA SER A 519 -13.68 -47.25 -1.93
C SER A 519 -13.51 -47.52 -0.42
N GLN A 520 -13.40 -46.49 0.43
CA GLN A 520 -13.37 -46.68 1.89
C GLN A 520 -14.73 -47.06 2.48
N LYS A 521 -15.83 -46.45 2.01
CA LYS A 521 -17.19 -46.85 2.40
C LYS A 521 -17.44 -48.32 2.03
N GLU A 522 -17.05 -48.71 0.83
CA GLU A 522 -17.17 -50.08 0.35
C GLU A 522 -16.29 -51.05 1.15
N LYS A 523 -15.06 -50.65 1.49
CA LYS A 523 -14.16 -51.42 2.36
C LYS A 523 -14.79 -51.67 3.75
N PHE A 524 -15.34 -50.64 4.39
CA PHE A 524 -15.96 -50.80 5.72
C PHE A 524 -17.25 -51.64 5.66
N LYS A 525 -18.05 -51.50 4.60
CA LYS A 525 -19.20 -52.40 4.38
C LYS A 525 -18.78 -53.85 4.23
N LYS A 526 -17.78 -54.13 3.38
CA LYS A 526 -17.23 -55.49 3.20
C LYS A 526 -16.68 -56.08 4.50
N LEU A 527 -15.99 -55.27 5.32
CA LEU A 527 -15.50 -55.71 6.63
C LEU A 527 -16.67 -56.03 7.56
N MET A 528 -17.69 -55.17 7.67
CA MET A 528 -18.88 -55.47 8.49
C MET A 528 -19.62 -56.71 8.02
N ASP A 529 -19.77 -56.91 6.71
CA ASP A 529 -20.43 -58.10 6.15
C ASP A 529 -19.64 -59.38 6.46
N SER A 530 -18.31 -59.31 6.44
CA SER A 530 -17.44 -60.41 6.84
C SER A 530 -17.61 -60.77 8.32
N GLU A 531 -17.60 -59.77 9.21
CA GLU A 531 -17.80 -59.96 10.66
C GLU A 531 -19.20 -60.53 10.95
N ARG A 532 -20.25 -60.03 10.28
CA ARG A 532 -21.62 -60.54 10.42
C ARG A 532 -21.73 -61.99 9.98
N LYS A 533 -21.16 -62.34 8.82
CA LYS A 533 -21.15 -63.73 8.34
C LYS A 533 -20.45 -64.67 9.32
N PHE A 534 -19.32 -64.25 9.90
CA PHE A 534 -18.62 -65.02 10.92
C PHE A 534 -19.49 -65.23 12.16
N ILE A 535 -20.12 -64.17 12.69
CA ILE A 535 -21.03 -64.27 13.85
C ILE A 535 -22.18 -65.25 13.56
N ASP A 536 -22.84 -65.10 12.41
CA ASP A 536 -23.99 -65.92 12.04
C ASP A 536 -23.60 -67.40 11.88
N SER A 537 -22.49 -67.68 11.18
CA SER A 537 -22.02 -69.06 10.97
C SER A 537 -21.58 -69.75 12.26
N THR A 538 -20.87 -69.02 13.12
CA THR A 538 -20.35 -69.56 14.38
C THR A 538 -21.48 -69.77 15.38
N THR A 539 -22.41 -68.82 15.51
CA THR A 539 -23.57 -68.95 16.40
C THR A 539 -24.45 -70.12 15.99
N LYS A 540 -24.76 -70.28 14.70
CA LYS A 540 -25.52 -71.42 14.19
C LYS A 540 -24.86 -72.76 14.51
N THR A 541 -23.54 -72.84 14.33
CA THR A 541 -22.76 -74.05 14.62
C THR A 541 -22.79 -74.40 16.11
N LEU A 542 -22.63 -73.39 16.98
CA LEU A 542 -22.72 -73.56 18.44
C LEU A 542 -24.13 -73.99 18.89
N GLU A 543 -25.20 -73.47 18.28
CA GLU A 543 -26.57 -73.88 18.55
C GLU A 543 -26.85 -75.33 18.13
N GLU A 544 -26.39 -75.74 16.94
CA GLU A 544 -26.48 -77.12 16.48
C GLU A 544 -25.74 -78.07 17.42
N PHE A 545 -24.54 -77.68 17.87
CA PHE A 545 -23.74 -78.46 18.82
C PHE A 545 -24.46 -78.56 20.18
N LYS A 546 -24.95 -77.44 20.71
CA LYS A 546 -25.69 -77.40 21.97
C LYS A 546 -26.97 -78.25 21.94
N SER A 547 -27.67 -78.27 20.81
CA SER A 547 -28.85 -79.12 20.61
C SER A 547 -28.51 -80.61 20.65
N ILE A 548 -27.39 -81.02 20.05
CA ILE A 548 -26.92 -82.41 20.11
C ILE A 548 -26.61 -82.81 21.56
N VAL A 549 -25.88 -81.96 22.31
CA VAL A 549 -25.55 -82.23 23.71
C VAL A 549 -26.80 -82.30 24.58
N ALA A 550 -27.75 -81.36 24.43
CA ALA A 550 -29.00 -81.36 25.19
C ALA A 550 -29.86 -82.61 24.93
N SER A 551 -29.73 -83.25 23.76
CA SER A 551 -30.47 -84.48 23.44
C SER A 551 -30.01 -85.71 24.23
N LEU A 552 -28.82 -85.67 24.82
CA LEU A 552 -28.20 -86.79 25.55
C LEU A 552 -28.76 -87.00 26.96
N GLU A 553 -29.58 -86.06 27.46
CA GLU A 553 -30.24 -86.16 28.76
C GLU A 553 -31.72 -86.55 28.59
N ASP A 554 -32.24 -87.35 29.53
CA ASP A 554 -33.68 -87.60 29.67
C ASP A 554 -34.09 -87.40 31.13
N ASN A 555 -34.85 -86.32 31.37
CA ASN A 555 -35.30 -85.91 32.70
C ASN A 555 -36.70 -86.44 33.05
N THR A 556 -37.19 -87.45 32.33
CA THR A 556 -38.51 -88.05 32.58
C THR A 556 -38.53 -88.82 33.90
N THR A 557 -39.54 -88.58 34.74
CA THR A 557 -39.74 -89.31 35.99
C THR A 557 -40.04 -90.78 35.72
N VAL A 558 -39.17 -91.68 36.17
CA VAL A 558 -39.29 -93.13 35.93
C VAL A 558 -40.20 -93.79 36.98
N SER A 559 -41.36 -94.31 36.57
CA SER A 559 -42.32 -94.98 37.47
C SER A 559 -42.46 -96.50 37.27
N SER A 560 -41.82 -97.10 36.25
CA SER A 560 -41.83 -98.55 35.99
C SER A 560 -40.56 -99.05 35.30
N VAL A 561 -40.32 -100.37 35.35
CA VAL A 561 -39.15 -101.03 34.74
C VAL A 561 -39.16 -100.89 33.21
N GLU A 562 -40.31 -101.10 32.58
CA GLU A 562 -40.52 -100.98 31.13
C GLU A 562 -40.25 -99.57 30.62
N GLN A 563 -40.69 -98.54 31.36
CA GLN A 563 -40.37 -97.15 31.05
C GLN A 563 -38.87 -96.87 31.18
N ALA A 564 -38.21 -97.36 32.24
CA ALA A 564 -36.78 -97.16 32.43
C ALA A 564 -35.96 -97.82 31.31
N LYS A 565 -36.34 -99.04 30.89
CA LYS A 565 -35.73 -99.74 29.75
C LYS A 565 -35.93 -98.98 28.44
N THR A 566 -37.11 -98.41 28.24
CA THR A 566 -37.40 -97.58 27.05
C THR A 566 -36.56 -96.31 27.02
N ILE A 567 -36.43 -95.62 28.16
CA ILE A 567 -35.58 -94.43 28.30
C ILE A 567 -34.11 -94.78 28.02
N ILE A 568 -33.58 -95.86 28.63
CA ILE A 568 -32.20 -96.31 28.40
C ILE A 568 -31.97 -96.66 26.93
N LYS A 569 -32.89 -97.40 26.29
CA LYS A 569 -32.80 -97.72 24.87
C LYS A 569 -32.74 -96.45 24.01
N ASN A 570 -33.61 -95.48 24.28
CA ASN A 570 -33.63 -94.20 23.58
C ASN A 570 -32.34 -93.40 23.81
N LEU A 571 -31.79 -93.39 25.03
CA LEU A 571 -30.54 -92.71 25.36
C LEU A 571 -29.33 -93.36 24.68
N VAL A 572 -29.29 -94.69 24.58
CA VAL A 572 -28.25 -95.42 23.84
C VAL A 572 -28.27 -95.07 22.36
N GLU A 573 -29.47 -95.01 21.77
CA GLU A 573 -29.67 -94.63 20.37
C GLU A 573 -29.25 -93.17 20.14
N LYS A 574 -29.73 -92.23 20.98
CA LYS A 574 -29.34 -90.81 20.91
C LYS A 574 -27.84 -90.61 21.09
N SER A 575 -27.21 -91.31 22.04
CA SER A 575 -25.77 -91.24 22.30
C SER A 575 -24.93 -91.75 21.13
N THR A 576 -25.33 -92.86 20.50
CA THR A 576 -24.65 -93.39 19.31
C THR A 576 -24.79 -92.44 18.13
N ASN A 577 -26.01 -91.95 17.87
CA ASN A 577 -26.28 -90.99 16.80
C ASN A 577 -25.54 -89.66 17.01
N ALA A 578 -25.48 -89.17 18.25
CA ALA A 578 -24.77 -87.94 18.60
C ALA A 578 -23.25 -88.09 18.39
N LYS A 579 -22.66 -89.19 18.86
CA LYS A 579 -21.23 -89.49 18.63
C LYS A 579 -20.90 -89.51 17.14
N GLU A 580 -21.66 -90.26 16.34
CA GLU A 580 -21.42 -90.35 14.90
C GLU A 580 -21.54 -88.99 14.21
N LYS A 581 -22.58 -88.22 14.56
CA LYS A 581 -22.84 -86.89 14.01
C LYS A 581 -21.73 -85.89 14.38
N ILE A 582 -21.27 -85.89 15.63
CA ILE A 582 -20.21 -84.99 16.10
C ILE A 582 -18.87 -85.34 15.48
N ILE A 583 -18.48 -86.62 15.48
CA ILE A 583 -17.21 -87.04 14.87
C ILE A 583 -17.22 -86.67 13.39
N LYS A 584 -18.29 -87.04 12.66
CA LYS A 584 -18.42 -86.70 11.24
C LYS A 584 -18.33 -85.21 10.99
N ASN A 585 -19.03 -84.38 11.77
CA ASN A 585 -18.97 -82.93 11.61
C ASN A 585 -17.56 -82.38 11.91
N LEU A 586 -16.89 -82.85 12.97
CA LEU A 586 -15.55 -82.35 13.30
C LEU A 586 -14.47 -82.82 12.32
N THR A 587 -14.66 -83.94 11.62
CA THR A 587 -13.67 -84.48 10.66
C THR A 587 -13.95 -84.07 9.21
N GLU A 588 -15.21 -84.04 8.79
CA GLU A 588 -15.61 -83.87 7.38
C GLU A 588 -16.26 -82.50 7.09
N ASN A 589 -16.82 -81.83 8.11
CA ASN A 589 -17.45 -80.52 7.93
C ASN A 589 -16.44 -79.41 8.20
N THR A 590 -15.98 -78.76 7.12
CA THR A 590 -15.01 -77.67 7.17
C THR A 590 -15.41 -76.52 8.09
N ASN A 591 -16.72 -76.28 8.27
CA ASN A 591 -17.20 -75.20 9.14
C ASN A 591 -17.09 -75.53 10.63
N TRP A 592 -17.22 -76.81 11.01
CA TRP A 592 -17.08 -77.22 12.40
C TRP A 592 -15.60 -77.39 12.76
N ASN A 593 -14.83 -78.02 11.86
CA ASN A 593 -13.40 -78.23 12.05
C ASN A 593 -12.63 -76.91 12.16
N SER A 594 -13.01 -75.85 11.43
CA SER A 594 -12.35 -74.55 11.51
C SER A 594 -12.59 -73.76 12.81
N LEU A 595 -13.52 -74.18 13.66
CA LEU A 595 -13.87 -73.46 14.89
C LEU A 595 -13.11 -73.96 16.12
N PHE A 596 -12.46 -75.12 16.03
CA PHE A 596 -11.81 -75.76 17.16
C PHE A 596 -10.37 -76.11 16.82
N GLU A 597 -9.47 -75.97 17.79
CA GLU A 597 -8.09 -76.44 17.64
C GLU A 597 -8.02 -77.97 17.67
N GLU A 598 -6.93 -78.55 17.16
CA GLU A 598 -6.81 -80.01 16.99
C GLU A 598 -6.91 -80.79 18.33
N ASP A 599 -6.39 -80.21 19.42
CA ASP A 599 -6.49 -80.74 20.77
C ASP A 599 -7.92 -80.65 21.33
N GLN A 600 -8.62 -79.55 21.05
CA GLN A 600 -10.04 -79.36 21.39
C GLN A 600 -10.93 -80.36 20.67
N ILE A 601 -10.67 -80.61 19.38
CA ILE A 601 -11.37 -81.63 18.59
C ILE A 601 -11.17 -83.01 19.22
N LYS A 602 -9.92 -83.38 19.54
CA LYS A 602 -9.61 -84.66 20.21
C LYS A 602 -10.36 -84.78 21.54
N LYS A 603 -10.33 -83.72 22.36
CA LYS A 603 -11.04 -83.69 23.65
C LYS A 603 -12.56 -83.86 23.50
N ILE A 604 -13.18 -83.21 22.51
CA ILE A 604 -14.60 -83.40 22.20
C ILE A 604 -14.87 -84.85 21.81
N GLN A 605 -14.07 -85.43 20.92
CA GLN A 605 -14.24 -86.81 20.48
C GLN A 605 -14.13 -87.80 21.65
N GLU A 606 -13.16 -87.61 22.55
CA GLU A 606 -12.99 -88.41 23.76
C GLU A 606 -14.21 -88.34 24.68
N LEU A 607 -14.78 -87.14 24.90
CA LEU A 607 -15.97 -86.93 25.71
C LEU A 607 -17.18 -87.73 25.17
N PHE A 608 -17.43 -87.65 23.85
CA PHE A 608 -18.53 -88.39 23.21
C PHE A 608 -18.26 -89.91 23.13
N ASN A 609 -17.00 -90.33 22.96
CA ASN A 609 -16.60 -91.73 23.00
C ASN A 609 -16.89 -92.35 24.37
N LYS A 610 -16.44 -91.68 25.44
CA LYS A 610 -16.63 -92.10 26.83
C LYS A 610 -18.11 -92.19 27.21
N HIS A 611 -18.93 -91.22 26.77
CA HIS A 611 -20.37 -91.24 26.99
C HIS A 611 -21.06 -92.39 26.24
N SER A 612 -20.68 -92.63 24.98
CA SER A 612 -21.21 -93.74 24.18
C SER A 612 -20.86 -95.10 24.79
N GLU A 613 -19.63 -95.30 25.23
CA GLU A 613 -19.20 -96.53 25.92
C GLU A 613 -19.96 -96.75 27.24
N LEU A 614 -20.13 -95.69 28.04
CA LEU A 614 -20.94 -95.75 29.26
C LEU A 614 -22.36 -96.21 28.94
N THR A 615 -23.03 -95.61 27.94
CA THR A 615 -24.40 -95.98 27.55
C THR A 615 -24.50 -97.43 27.07
N LYS A 616 -23.52 -97.93 26.30
CA LYS A 616 -23.50 -99.31 25.80
C LYS A 616 -23.21 -100.36 26.88
N SER A 617 -22.49 -99.98 27.94
CA SER A 617 -22.15 -100.88 29.05
C SER A 617 -23.34 -101.20 29.98
N ILE A 618 -24.44 -100.46 29.85
CA ILE A 618 -25.65 -100.63 30.67
C ILE A 618 -26.52 -101.74 30.05
N SER A 619 -26.73 -102.84 30.79
CA SER A 619 -27.52 -103.98 30.32
C SER A 619 -29.02 -103.67 30.29
N SER A 620 -29.66 -103.96 29.16
CA SER A 620 -31.13 -103.91 28.98
C SER A 620 -31.88 -105.03 29.69
N ASP A 621 -31.17 -106.05 30.17
CA ASP A 621 -31.74 -107.25 30.80
C ASP A 621 -31.91 -107.10 32.32
N GLU A 622 -31.50 -105.96 32.89
CA GLU A 622 -31.69 -105.64 34.30
C GLU A 622 -33.18 -105.41 34.61
N ASN A 623 -33.68 -106.05 35.67
CA ASN A 623 -35.12 -106.01 36.05
C ASN A 623 -35.37 -105.24 37.35
N ASN A 624 -34.33 -104.66 37.96
CA ASN A 624 -34.44 -103.83 39.16
C ASN A 624 -34.59 -102.34 38.81
N LEU A 625 -35.75 -101.76 39.16
CA LEU A 625 -36.09 -100.36 38.88
C LEU A 625 -35.07 -99.36 39.46
N GLU A 626 -34.57 -99.58 40.67
CA GLU A 626 -33.62 -98.66 41.31
C GLU A 626 -32.24 -98.71 40.66
N LYS A 627 -31.80 -99.88 40.18
CA LYS A 627 -30.57 -99.98 39.38
C LYS A 627 -30.70 -99.32 38.00
N LEU A 628 -31.88 -99.42 37.37
CA LEU A 628 -32.17 -98.75 36.09
C LEU A 628 -32.23 -97.23 36.27
N LYS A 629 -32.89 -96.72 37.32
CA LYS A 629 -32.85 -95.30 37.70
C LYS A 629 -31.42 -94.82 37.94
N GLY A 630 -30.62 -95.59 38.71
CA GLY A 630 -29.21 -95.28 38.93
C GLY A 630 -28.39 -95.25 37.64
N SER A 631 -28.74 -96.06 36.64
CA SER A 631 -28.10 -96.06 35.32
C SER A 631 -28.49 -94.83 34.50
N ILE A 632 -29.77 -94.43 34.49
CA ILE A 632 -30.23 -93.18 33.86
C ILE A 632 -29.56 -91.96 34.49
N THR A 633 -29.46 -91.91 35.82
CA THR A 633 -28.75 -90.83 36.52
C THR A 633 -27.27 -90.76 36.13
N LYS A 634 -26.60 -91.91 35.92
CA LYS A 634 -25.21 -91.95 35.43
C LYS A 634 -25.08 -91.45 34.00
N ILE A 635 -26.01 -91.82 33.11
CA ILE A 635 -26.04 -91.32 31.72
C ILE A 635 -26.25 -89.81 31.71
N ASN A 636 -27.27 -89.32 32.40
CA ASN A 636 -27.57 -87.89 32.50
C ASN A 636 -26.39 -87.12 33.11
N LYS A 637 -25.74 -87.65 34.15
CA LYS A 637 -24.53 -87.03 34.71
C LYS A 637 -23.41 -86.93 33.68
N SER A 638 -23.18 -87.97 32.88
CA SER A 638 -22.15 -87.93 31.83
C SER A 638 -22.50 -86.96 30.71
N ALA A 639 -23.78 -86.80 30.36
CA ALA A 639 -24.23 -85.79 29.40
C ALA A 639 -24.07 -84.36 29.97
N HIS A 640 -24.34 -84.19 31.26
CA HIS A 640 -24.10 -82.94 31.98
C HIS A 640 -22.61 -82.57 32.01
N ASP A 641 -21.73 -83.55 32.27
CA ASP A 641 -20.27 -83.37 32.23
C ASP A 641 -19.79 -82.93 30.84
N ILE A 642 -20.40 -83.44 29.76
CA ILE A 642 -20.14 -82.99 28.38
C ILE A 642 -20.53 -81.53 28.21
N ASN A 643 -21.75 -81.17 28.64
CA ASN A 643 -22.23 -79.79 28.55
C ASN A 643 -21.34 -78.81 29.33
N ASP A 644 -20.87 -79.22 30.50
CA ASP A 644 -20.00 -78.40 31.35
C ASP A 644 -18.62 -78.14 30.74
N GLU A 645 -17.99 -79.17 30.18
CA GLU A 645 -16.68 -79.06 29.53
C GLU A 645 -16.73 -78.27 28.22
N ILE A 646 -17.85 -78.36 27.48
CA ILE A 646 -17.97 -77.71 26.17
C ILE A 646 -18.52 -76.28 26.28
N PHE A 647 -19.48 -76.02 27.17
CA PHE A 647 -20.22 -74.75 27.21
C PHE A 647 -20.27 -74.02 28.55
N ALA A 648 -20.33 -74.70 29.69
CA ALA A 648 -20.73 -74.04 30.95
C ALA A 648 -19.56 -73.48 31.78
N LYS A 649 -18.37 -74.09 31.72
CA LYS A 649 -17.22 -73.65 32.53
C LYS A 649 -16.52 -72.41 31.92
N PRO A 650 -15.89 -71.55 32.74
CA PRO A 650 -15.08 -70.42 32.26
C PRO A 650 -13.94 -70.82 31.31
N ASN A 651 -13.41 -72.04 31.48
CA ASN A 651 -12.38 -72.63 30.60
C ASN A 651 -12.99 -73.71 29.68
N SER A 652 -14.27 -73.57 29.32
CA SER A 652 -14.92 -74.49 28.40
C SER A 652 -14.35 -74.33 26.99
N ILE A 653 -14.49 -75.38 26.19
CA ILE A 653 -13.93 -75.42 24.82
C ILE A 653 -14.48 -74.28 23.95
N THR A 654 -15.68 -73.78 24.22
CA THR A 654 -16.32 -72.69 23.44
C THR A 654 -16.14 -71.28 24.02
N ALA A 655 -15.44 -71.11 25.15
CA ALA A 655 -15.31 -69.82 25.82
C ALA A 655 -14.63 -68.77 24.92
N ASP A 656 -13.53 -69.14 24.25
CA ASP A 656 -12.80 -68.24 23.34
C ASP A 656 -13.62 -67.88 22.09
N LEU A 657 -14.48 -68.78 21.63
CA LEU A 657 -15.40 -68.51 20.51
C LEU A 657 -16.45 -67.46 20.88
N TYR A 658 -17.02 -67.52 22.09
CA TYR A 658 -17.96 -66.50 22.56
C TYR A 658 -17.28 -65.13 22.71
N GLN A 659 -16.03 -65.09 23.20
CA GLN A 659 -15.26 -63.85 23.28
C GLN A 659 -14.97 -63.28 21.88
N THR A 660 -14.59 -64.14 20.93
CA THR A 660 -14.32 -63.73 19.54
C THR A 660 -15.58 -63.19 18.85
N ILE A 661 -16.77 -63.76 19.12
CA ILE A 661 -18.06 -63.23 18.65
C ILE A 661 -18.30 -61.81 19.21
N GLU A 662 -18.02 -61.57 20.48
CA GLU A 662 -18.22 -60.25 21.10
C GLU A 662 -17.20 -59.22 20.56
N ASP A 663 -15.95 -59.61 20.34
CA ASP A 663 -14.95 -58.75 19.71
C ASP A 663 -15.34 -58.37 18.26
N SER A 664 -15.93 -59.32 17.53
CA SER A 664 -16.49 -59.09 16.18
C SER A 664 -17.65 -58.10 16.22
N ARG A 665 -18.57 -58.22 17.21
CA ARG A 665 -19.66 -57.25 17.43
C ARG A 665 -19.15 -55.85 17.76
N GLN A 666 -18.10 -55.75 18.58
CA GLN A 666 -17.46 -54.46 18.85
C GLN A 666 -16.80 -53.88 17.59
N SER A 667 -16.19 -54.72 16.76
CA SER A 667 -15.58 -54.31 15.49
C SER A 667 -16.64 -53.74 14.53
N ILE A 668 -17.81 -54.37 14.41
CA ILE A 668 -18.96 -53.84 13.67
C ILE A 668 -19.34 -52.44 14.19
N LYS A 669 -19.54 -52.27 15.50
CA LYS A 669 -19.88 -50.96 16.09
C LYS A 669 -18.82 -49.90 15.78
N ARG A 670 -17.52 -50.26 15.77
CA ARG A 670 -16.44 -49.34 15.39
C ARG A 670 -16.53 -48.95 13.91
N TYR A 671 -16.80 -49.90 13.02
CA TYR A 671 -16.96 -49.64 11.59
C TYR A 671 -18.20 -48.78 11.29
N GLU A 672 -19.32 -49.03 11.97
CA GLU A 672 -20.53 -48.21 11.87
C GLU A 672 -20.26 -46.75 12.26
N ARG A 673 -19.53 -46.52 13.36
CA ARG A 673 -19.10 -45.17 13.76
C ARG A 673 -18.20 -44.51 12.72
N LYS A 674 -17.23 -45.25 12.15
CA LYS A 674 -16.34 -44.75 11.08
C LYS A 674 -17.11 -44.41 9.80
N LEU A 675 -18.12 -45.21 9.45
CA LEU A 675 -18.95 -45.02 8.27
C LEU A 675 -19.90 -43.82 8.44
N ALA A 676 -20.45 -43.63 9.64
CA ALA A 676 -21.21 -42.43 10.01
C ALA A 676 -20.35 -41.16 9.93
N ALA A 677 -19.14 -41.19 10.50
CA ALA A 677 -18.21 -40.05 10.46
C ALA A 677 -17.78 -39.66 9.03
N LEU A 678 -17.53 -40.65 8.16
CA LEU A 678 -17.23 -40.42 6.74
C LEU A 678 -18.41 -39.83 5.95
N SER A 679 -19.64 -40.17 6.36
CA SER A 679 -20.86 -39.64 5.75
C SER A 679 -21.24 -38.26 6.31
N GLU A 680 -20.70 -37.88 7.47
CA GLU A 680 -20.85 -36.57 8.11
C GLU A 680 -19.99 -35.46 7.52
N THR A 681 -18.81 -35.84 7.06
CA THR A 681 -17.71 -34.90 6.74
C THR A 681 -17.50 -34.71 5.23
N SER A 682 -18.24 -35.44 4.40
CA SER A 682 -18.17 -35.40 2.94
C SER A 682 -19.14 -34.42 2.28
N SER A 683 -19.94 -33.65 3.04
CA SER A 683 -21.07 -32.86 2.47
C SER A 683 -20.96 -31.35 2.64
N ILE A 684 -19.86 -30.85 3.22
CA ILE A 684 -19.78 -29.45 3.68
C ILE A 684 -18.66 -28.75 2.92
N ILE A 685 -18.93 -27.50 2.51
CA ILE A 685 -18.01 -26.55 1.86
C ILE A 685 -16.57 -26.84 2.27
N PRO A 686 -15.64 -26.94 1.31
CA PRO A 686 -14.31 -27.37 1.64
C PRO A 686 -13.63 -26.19 2.36
N ALA A 687 -13.62 -26.26 3.69
CA ALA A 687 -13.24 -25.17 4.59
C ALA A 687 -11.81 -24.67 4.31
N GLN A 688 -10.99 -25.56 3.76
CA GLN A 688 -9.64 -25.28 3.36
C GLN A 688 -9.56 -24.23 2.24
N GLU A 689 -10.45 -24.28 1.25
CA GLU A 689 -10.55 -23.33 0.14
C GLU A 689 -10.92 -21.95 0.69
N VAL A 690 -11.83 -21.88 1.67
CA VAL A 690 -12.22 -20.63 2.32
C VAL A 690 -11.07 -20.06 3.16
N ILE A 691 -10.32 -20.90 3.87
CA ILE A 691 -9.12 -20.50 4.63
C ILE A 691 -8.04 -19.95 3.69
N VAL A 692 -7.76 -20.66 2.59
CA VAL A 692 -6.78 -20.24 1.58
C VAL A 692 -7.19 -18.91 0.97
N LEU A 693 -8.48 -18.77 0.59
CA LEU A 693 -9.04 -17.52 0.09
C LEU A 693 -8.90 -16.37 1.10
N LEU A 694 -9.22 -16.60 2.38
CA LEU A 694 -9.08 -15.61 3.45
C LEU A 694 -7.64 -15.14 3.62
N ARG A 695 -6.67 -16.07 3.66
CA ARG A 695 -5.24 -15.75 3.78
C ARG A 695 -4.70 -15.03 2.56
N TYR A 696 -5.08 -15.48 1.37
CA TYR A 696 -4.75 -14.81 0.10
C TYR A 696 -5.29 -13.37 0.08
N TRP A 697 -6.54 -13.17 0.50
CA TRP A 697 -7.17 -11.84 0.59
C TRP A 697 -6.52 -10.92 1.61
N GLN A 698 -6.12 -11.41 2.78
CA GLN A 698 -5.42 -10.58 3.76
C GLN A 698 -4.11 -10.01 3.21
N ASN A 699 -3.38 -10.80 2.41
CA ASN A 699 -2.08 -10.40 1.86
C ASN A 699 -2.23 -9.30 0.79
N ILE A 700 -3.24 -9.39 -0.08
CA ILE A 700 -3.43 -8.39 -1.15
C ILE A 700 -4.05 -7.07 -0.64
N LEU A 701 -4.63 -7.05 0.56
CA LEU A 701 -5.39 -5.90 1.09
C LEU A 701 -4.66 -5.02 2.08
N LYS A 702 -3.53 -5.49 2.63
CA LYS A 702 -2.68 -4.71 3.52
C LYS A 702 -2.43 -3.27 3.01
N PRO A 703 -2.18 -3.02 1.70
CA PRO A 703 -1.96 -1.66 1.19
C PRO A 703 -3.22 -0.77 1.18
N VAL A 704 -4.42 -1.34 1.06
CA VAL A 704 -5.69 -0.59 0.91
C VAL A 704 -6.22 -0.15 2.27
N LYS A 705 -6.04 -0.96 3.31
CA LYS A 705 -6.49 -0.68 4.69
C LYS A 705 -5.84 0.59 5.27
N ASP A 706 -4.55 0.79 5.02
CA ASP A 706 -3.78 1.90 5.59
C ASP A 706 -4.10 3.25 4.92
N GLN A 707 -4.60 3.23 3.68
CA GLN A 707 -5.00 4.42 2.93
C GLN A 707 -6.38 4.96 3.32
N LEU A 708 -7.17 4.20 4.09
CA LEU A 708 -8.60 4.45 4.34
C LEU A 708 -8.94 4.77 5.80
N MET A 709 -7.94 5.03 6.65
CA MET A 709 -8.15 5.53 8.00
C MET A 709 -8.70 6.97 7.93
N PHE A 710 -10.01 7.10 7.72
CA PHE A 710 -10.71 8.37 7.78
C PHE A 710 -10.53 8.98 9.18
N LYS A 711 -10.07 10.25 9.24
CA LYS A 711 -9.97 11.00 10.50
C LYS A 711 -11.35 11.06 11.18
N GLU A 712 -11.40 11.13 12.52
CA GLU A 712 -12.67 11.18 13.29
C GLU A 712 -13.63 12.31 12.83
N ASN A 713 -13.10 13.34 12.17
CA ASN A 713 -13.85 14.47 11.63
C ASN A 713 -14.36 14.27 10.19
N HIS A 714 -14.31 13.05 9.64
CA HIS A 714 -14.79 12.78 8.29
C HIS A 714 -16.34 12.87 8.19
N PRO A 715 -16.90 13.45 7.12
CA PRO A 715 -18.35 13.60 6.94
C PRO A 715 -19.13 12.29 6.94
N ASP A 716 -18.60 11.24 6.28
CA ASP A 716 -19.14 9.87 6.30
C ASP A 716 -18.56 9.06 7.46
N ARG A 717 -18.42 9.69 8.63
CA ARG A 717 -17.94 9.03 9.85
C ARG A 717 -18.74 7.79 10.19
N PHE A 718 -20.00 7.68 9.79
CA PHE A 718 -20.83 6.50 10.07
C PHE A 718 -20.44 5.31 9.20
N LEU A 719 -20.26 5.50 7.89
CA LEU A 719 -19.74 4.47 6.99
C LEU A 719 -18.30 4.09 7.36
N SER A 720 -17.46 5.09 7.67
CA SER A 720 -16.09 4.89 8.14
C SER A 720 -16.05 4.12 9.47
N ALA A 721 -16.88 4.51 10.44
CA ALA A 721 -17.02 3.82 11.72
C ALA A 721 -17.56 2.41 11.53
N TYR A 722 -18.46 2.17 10.58
CA TYR A 722 -18.93 0.83 10.24
C TYR A 722 -17.79 -0.05 9.75
N PHE A 723 -16.99 0.40 8.78
CA PHE A 723 -15.84 -0.38 8.31
C PHE A 723 -14.79 -0.56 9.39
N ILE A 724 -14.39 0.51 10.08
CA ILE A 724 -13.41 0.45 11.17
C ILE A 724 -13.89 -0.51 12.26
N LYS A 725 -15.17 -0.45 12.63
CA LYS A 725 -15.76 -1.36 13.61
C LYS A 725 -15.76 -2.80 13.09
N THR A 726 -16.21 -3.04 11.86
CA THR A 726 -16.27 -4.38 11.27
C THR A 726 -14.87 -5.00 11.16
N PHE A 727 -13.88 -4.26 10.67
CA PHE A 727 -12.49 -4.72 10.63
C PHE A 727 -11.92 -4.91 12.03
N LYS A 728 -12.17 -4.01 12.99
CA LYS A 728 -11.70 -4.19 14.38
C LYS A 728 -12.37 -5.37 15.07
N GLU A 729 -13.66 -5.63 14.82
CA GLU A 729 -14.39 -6.77 15.36
C GLU A 729 -13.85 -8.07 14.76
N LEU A 730 -13.62 -8.12 13.45
CA LEU A 730 -12.94 -9.23 12.78
C LEU A 730 -11.53 -9.46 13.35
N GLU A 731 -10.74 -8.40 13.46
CA GLU A 731 -9.37 -8.49 13.99
C GLU A 731 -9.30 -8.84 15.46
N LYS A 732 -10.34 -8.55 16.25
CA LYS A 732 -10.40 -8.95 17.67
C LYS A 732 -10.89 -10.38 17.84
N ASP A 733 -11.56 -10.95 16.85
CA ASP A 733 -12.04 -12.32 16.88
C ASP A 733 -10.84 -13.29 16.88
N TYR A 734 -10.71 -14.07 17.97
CA TYR A 734 -9.59 -15.01 18.12
C TYR A 734 -9.55 -16.03 16.99
N ARG A 735 -10.70 -16.40 16.43
CA ARG A 735 -10.83 -17.41 15.37
C ARG A 735 -10.27 -16.89 14.06
N PHE A 736 -10.63 -15.65 13.73
CA PHE A 736 -10.07 -14.96 12.57
C PHE A 736 -8.55 -14.80 12.71
N LYS A 737 -8.06 -14.43 13.90
CA LYS A 737 -6.61 -14.37 14.18
C LYS A 737 -5.91 -15.71 14.04
N GLU A 738 -6.53 -16.80 14.47
CA GLU A 738 -5.96 -18.14 14.31
C GLU A 738 -5.89 -18.54 12.83
N ILE A 739 -6.96 -18.30 12.06
CA ILE A 739 -6.97 -18.58 10.62
C ILE A 739 -5.90 -17.77 9.89
N THR A 740 -5.78 -16.48 10.19
CA THR A 740 -4.92 -15.54 9.45
C THR A 740 -3.49 -15.42 9.99
N GLY A 741 -3.23 -15.87 11.21
CA GLY A 741 -2.03 -15.56 11.98
C GLY A 741 -0.96 -16.64 12.03
N VAL A 742 -0.84 -17.49 11.00
CA VAL A 742 0.16 -18.58 10.96
C VAL A 742 1.58 -18.00 11.03
N LYS A 743 2.39 -18.46 12.01
CA LYS A 743 3.78 -18.02 12.22
C LYS A 743 4.76 -19.16 11.99
N ALA A 744 6.02 -18.80 11.75
CA ALA A 744 7.12 -19.72 11.59
C ALA A 744 7.78 -19.96 12.95
N ASP A 745 7.11 -20.70 13.82
CA ASP A 745 7.61 -21.10 15.13
C ASP A 745 7.24 -22.55 15.45
N GLU A 746 7.96 -23.16 16.38
CA GLU A 746 7.79 -24.57 16.80
C GLU A 746 6.41 -24.85 17.42
N LYS A 747 5.68 -23.80 17.84
CA LYS A 747 4.30 -23.94 18.34
C LYS A 747 3.29 -24.19 17.21
N ASN A 748 3.64 -23.81 15.99
CA ASN A 748 2.82 -23.95 14.79
C ASN A 748 3.31 -25.06 13.86
N TRP A 749 4.53 -25.57 14.07
CA TRP A 749 5.18 -26.58 13.25
C TRP A 749 5.94 -27.55 14.16
N ASP A 750 5.35 -28.71 14.42
CA ASP A 750 5.99 -29.76 15.20
C ASP A 750 6.86 -30.58 14.24
N ILE A 751 8.18 -30.46 14.36
CA ILE A 751 9.15 -31.11 13.48
C ILE A 751 9.91 -32.13 14.32
N GLU A 752 9.86 -33.40 13.90
CA GLU A 752 10.64 -34.46 14.51
C GLU A 752 12.15 -34.14 14.33
N SER A 753 12.78 -33.63 15.39
CA SER A 753 14.23 -33.30 15.52
C SER A 753 15.13 -34.51 15.23
N GLU A 754 16.39 -34.47 14.78
CA GLU A 754 17.43 -33.47 14.49
C GLU A 754 18.16 -34.01 13.24
N GLY A 755 18.31 -33.22 12.17
CA GLY A 755 19.05 -33.64 10.96
C GLY A 755 18.38 -33.37 9.61
N THR A 756 17.13 -32.87 9.59
CA THR A 756 16.48 -32.39 8.36
C THR A 756 16.80 -30.91 8.13
N SER A 757 17.05 -30.52 6.88
CA SER A 757 17.26 -29.10 6.49
C SER A 757 15.97 -28.25 6.54
N ILE A 758 14.92 -28.79 7.14
CA ILE A 758 13.56 -28.23 7.12
C ILE A 758 13.37 -27.42 8.39
N THR A 759 13.10 -26.14 8.22
CA THR A 759 12.81 -25.19 9.31
C THR A 759 11.36 -24.73 9.27
N PRO A 760 10.75 -24.31 10.40
CA PRO A 760 9.43 -23.69 10.41
C PRO A 760 9.32 -22.51 9.42
N GLN A 761 10.39 -21.72 9.24
CA GLN A 761 10.48 -20.65 8.26
C GLN A 761 10.37 -21.16 6.83
N SER A 762 11.11 -22.23 6.48
CA SER A 762 11.03 -22.83 5.14
C SER A 762 9.65 -23.40 4.84
N LEU A 763 9.03 -24.08 5.80
CA LEU A 763 7.67 -24.64 5.66
C LEU A 763 6.61 -23.56 5.53
N LEU A 764 6.72 -22.45 6.29
CA LEU A 764 5.82 -21.32 6.16
C LEU A 764 5.97 -20.64 4.79
N ALA A 765 7.19 -20.53 4.27
CA ALA A 765 7.43 -19.95 2.94
C ALA A 765 6.81 -20.82 1.84
N GLU A 766 6.99 -22.15 1.91
CA GLU A 766 6.36 -23.11 1.00
C GLU A 766 4.83 -23.04 1.08
N LEU A 767 4.27 -23.05 2.29
CA LEU A 767 2.82 -22.90 2.52
C LEU A 767 2.30 -21.61 1.88
N LYS A 768 2.93 -20.46 2.16
CA LYS A 768 2.52 -19.17 1.62
C LYS A 768 2.57 -19.12 0.09
N ALA A 769 3.59 -19.71 -0.52
CA ALA A 769 3.70 -19.77 -1.97
C ALA A 769 2.55 -20.60 -2.59
N LEU A 770 2.27 -21.77 -2.02
CA LEU A 770 1.18 -22.64 -2.46
C LEU A 770 -0.20 -22.01 -2.22
N GLU A 771 -0.43 -21.39 -1.06
CA GLU A 771 -1.68 -20.68 -0.75
C GLU A 771 -1.87 -19.44 -1.62
N GLN A 772 -0.78 -18.75 -2.00
CA GLN A 772 -0.85 -17.62 -2.93
C GLN A 772 -1.27 -18.09 -4.34
N GLU A 773 -0.68 -19.17 -4.85
CA GLU A 773 -1.05 -19.76 -6.14
C GLU A 773 -2.51 -20.26 -6.10
N TYR A 774 -2.87 -21.01 -5.06
CA TYR A 774 -4.19 -21.61 -4.94
C TYR A 774 -5.29 -20.57 -4.67
N GLY A 775 -5.05 -19.64 -3.75
CA GLY A 775 -5.97 -18.56 -3.45
C GLY A 775 -6.21 -17.64 -4.63
N LYS A 776 -5.17 -17.35 -5.43
CA LYS A 776 -5.33 -16.61 -6.69
C LYS A 776 -6.21 -17.35 -7.69
N ALA A 777 -5.97 -18.64 -7.89
CA ALA A 777 -6.78 -19.45 -8.81
C ALA A 777 -8.25 -19.49 -8.38
N LEU A 778 -8.52 -19.73 -7.08
CA LEU A 778 -9.87 -19.72 -6.50
C LEU A 778 -10.54 -18.35 -6.69
N PHE A 779 -9.82 -17.27 -6.41
CA PHE A 779 -10.34 -15.91 -6.57
C PHE A 779 -10.68 -15.58 -8.03
N ASP A 780 -9.76 -15.87 -8.97
CA ASP A 780 -9.97 -15.60 -10.39
C ASP A 780 -11.17 -16.40 -10.94
N PHE A 781 -11.31 -17.66 -10.50
CA PHE A 781 -12.46 -18.50 -10.82
C PHE A 781 -13.77 -17.91 -10.29
N MET A 782 -13.83 -17.52 -9.01
CA MET A 782 -15.02 -16.92 -8.40
C MET A 782 -15.39 -15.57 -9.00
N LYS A 783 -14.41 -14.74 -9.38
CA LYS A 783 -14.64 -13.43 -10.00
C LYS A 783 -15.15 -13.55 -11.44
N SER A 784 -14.87 -14.66 -12.12
CA SER A 784 -15.33 -14.86 -13.48
C SER A 784 -16.86 -14.92 -13.52
N LYS A 785 -17.50 -13.91 -14.13
CA LYS A 785 -18.94 -13.97 -14.38
C LYS A 785 -19.18 -15.20 -15.26
N ALA A 786 -20.10 -16.06 -14.86
CA ALA A 786 -20.63 -17.12 -15.72
C ALA A 786 -21.38 -16.47 -16.89
N SER A 787 -20.64 -15.92 -17.86
CA SER A 787 -21.23 -15.41 -19.08
C SER A 787 -21.47 -16.61 -19.98
N PRO A 788 -22.74 -16.90 -20.36
CA PRO A 788 -23.07 -18.00 -21.26
C PRO A 788 -22.30 -17.96 -22.59
N GLN A 789 -21.74 -16.79 -22.92
CA GLN A 789 -20.98 -16.51 -24.14
C GLN A 789 -19.54 -17.04 -24.12
N TYR A 790 -18.95 -17.40 -22.96
CA TYR A 790 -17.54 -17.85 -22.88
C TYR A 790 -17.30 -19.06 -21.94
N PRO A 791 -17.95 -20.22 -22.16
CA PRO A 791 -17.80 -21.41 -21.32
C PRO A 791 -16.34 -21.90 -21.22
N ARG A 792 -15.53 -21.68 -22.26
CA ARG A 792 -14.10 -22.07 -22.29
C ARG A 792 -13.25 -21.33 -21.25
N ILE A 793 -13.59 -20.09 -20.90
CA ILE A 793 -12.82 -19.31 -19.91
C ILE A 793 -13.07 -19.85 -18.50
N LYS A 794 -14.33 -20.13 -18.15
CA LYS A 794 -14.67 -20.67 -16.83
C LYS A 794 -14.09 -22.08 -16.64
N GLU A 795 -14.09 -22.91 -17.69
CA GLU A 795 -13.43 -24.22 -17.64
C GLU A 795 -11.91 -24.12 -17.51
N ALA A 796 -11.25 -23.22 -18.23
CA ALA A 796 -9.80 -23.00 -18.08
C ALA A 796 -9.43 -22.53 -16.66
N LEU A 797 -10.21 -21.61 -16.09
CA LEU A 797 -10.02 -21.16 -14.70
C LEU A 797 -10.27 -22.29 -13.70
N LYS A 798 -11.27 -23.15 -13.93
CA LYS A 798 -11.51 -24.35 -13.13
C LYS A 798 -10.31 -25.30 -13.17
N GLN A 799 -9.73 -25.54 -14.35
CA GLN A 799 -8.52 -26.38 -14.46
C GLN A 799 -7.34 -25.78 -13.69
N ASN A 800 -7.15 -24.47 -13.72
CA ASN A 800 -6.13 -23.79 -12.91
C ASN A 800 -6.36 -24.00 -11.40
N VAL A 801 -7.63 -23.95 -10.95
CA VAL A 801 -7.98 -24.26 -9.55
C VAL A 801 -7.61 -25.70 -9.21
N LEU A 802 -7.96 -26.66 -10.08
CA LEU A 802 -7.69 -28.08 -9.84
C LEU A 802 -6.18 -28.38 -9.78
N VAL A 803 -5.38 -27.79 -10.66
CA VAL A 803 -3.91 -27.94 -10.64
C VAL A 803 -3.29 -27.35 -9.37
N ALA A 804 -3.69 -26.13 -8.98
CA ALA A 804 -3.18 -25.50 -7.78
C ALA A 804 -3.63 -26.24 -6.50
N LYS A 805 -4.88 -26.73 -6.49
CA LYS A 805 -5.42 -27.61 -5.45
C LYS A 805 -4.57 -28.86 -5.31
N GLU A 806 -4.29 -29.56 -6.41
CA GLU A 806 -3.50 -30.79 -6.38
C GLU A 806 -2.11 -30.56 -5.77
N LYS A 807 -1.39 -29.52 -6.20
CA LYS A 807 -0.08 -29.15 -5.63
C LYS A 807 -0.17 -28.90 -4.12
N TYR A 808 -1.14 -28.08 -3.71
CA TYR A 808 -1.37 -27.75 -2.30
C TYR A 808 -1.64 -28.99 -1.45
N TYR A 809 -2.57 -29.85 -1.89
CA TYR A 809 -2.94 -31.07 -1.15
C TYR A 809 -1.85 -32.15 -1.19
N ASN A 810 -1.05 -32.24 -2.24
CA ASN A 810 0.08 -33.16 -2.30
C ASN A 810 1.20 -32.75 -1.35
N TRP A 811 1.51 -31.45 -1.28
CA TRP A 811 2.44 -30.92 -0.28
C TRP A 811 1.97 -31.25 1.13
N LEU A 812 0.72 -30.93 1.42
CA LEU A 812 0.05 -31.18 2.68
C LEU A 812 0.10 -32.67 3.10
N LYS A 813 -0.19 -33.61 2.18
CA LYS A 813 -0.09 -35.06 2.44
C LYS A 813 1.35 -35.52 2.65
N GLY A 814 2.32 -34.84 2.05
CA GLY A 814 3.75 -35.14 2.14
C GLY A 814 4.40 -34.70 3.45
N LEU A 815 3.74 -33.87 4.27
CA LEU A 815 4.31 -33.33 5.52
C LEU A 815 4.72 -34.41 6.51
N LYS A 816 3.88 -35.44 6.71
CA LYS A 816 4.20 -36.55 7.61
C LYS A 816 5.46 -37.31 7.16
N ALA A 817 5.60 -37.54 5.85
CA ALA A 817 6.79 -38.20 5.29
C ALA A 817 8.06 -37.35 5.43
N ARG A 818 7.90 -36.04 5.63
CA ARG A 818 8.98 -35.07 5.91
C ARG A 818 9.27 -34.88 7.40
N GLY A 819 8.67 -35.70 8.29
CA GLY A 819 8.81 -35.56 9.74
C GLY A 819 8.12 -34.32 10.31
N VAL A 820 7.13 -33.76 9.60
CA VAL A 820 6.39 -32.57 10.01
C VAL A 820 4.98 -32.98 10.45
N THR A 821 4.67 -32.70 11.71
CA THR A 821 3.33 -32.79 12.27
C THR A 821 2.76 -31.40 12.43
N LEU A 822 1.55 -31.18 11.93
CA LEU A 822 0.86 -29.90 12.10
C LEU A 822 0.03 -29.95 13.39
N PRO A 823 0.21 -29.00 14.32
CA PRO A 823 -0.71 -28.86 15.44
C PRO A 823 -2.11 -28.57 14.90
N ASN A 824 -3.11 -29.17 15.54
CA ASN A 824 -4.53 -29.27 15.16
C ASN A 824 -5.30 -27.91 15.08
N LYS A 825 -4.59 -26.79 14.89
CA LYS A 825 -5.10 -25.41 15.02
C LYS A 825 -5.23 -24.66 13.69
N PHE A 826 -4.45 -25.01 12.64
CA PHE A 826 -4.30 -24.13 11.47
C PHE A 826 -4.62 -24.74 10.11
N ILE A 827 -4.62 -26.07 10.01
CA ILE A 827 -4.79 -26.84 8.78
C ILE A 827 -5.55 -28.12 9.18
N TRP A 828 -6.85 -28.16 8.93
CA TRP A 828 -7.69 -29.30 9.29
C TRP A 828 -7.81 -30.22 8.10
N PHE A 829 -7.27 -31.43 8.25
CA PHE A 829 -7.16 -32.40 7.18
C PHE A 829 -8.36 -33.34 7.12
N GLY A 830 -8.96 -33.39 5.93
CA GLY A 830 -9.72 -34.54 5.46
C GLY A 830 -11.23 -34.40 5.57
N SER A 831 -11.91 -34.94 4.57
CA SER A 831 -13.33 -35.30 4.53
C SER A 831 -13.72 -36.37 5.57
N GLY A 832 -13.08 -36.34 6.75
CA GLY A 832 -13.11 -37.38 7.77
C GLY A 832 -12.58 -36.95 9.15
N SER A 833 -12.14 -35.70 9.34
CA SER A 833 -11.59 -35.28 10.63
C SER A 833 -11.80 -33.79 10.91
N TYR A 834 -13.06 -33.41 11.15
CA TYR A 834 -13.30 -32.41 12.19
C TYR A 834 -13.13 -33.12 13.54
N LEU A 835 -11.90 -33.34 13.98
CA LEU A 835 -11.64 -33.87 15.32
C LEU A 835 -11.93 -32.77 16.34
N TYR A 836 -13.08 -32.88 17.01
CA TYR A 836 -13.41 -32.09 18.19
C TYR A 836 -12.26 -32.18 19.19
N PRO A 837 -11.67 -31.05 19.62
CA PRO A 837 -10.82 -31.08 20.80
C PRO A 837 -11.69 -31.61 21.95
N ASN A 838 -11.26 -32.68 22.60
CA ASN A 838 -11.95 -33.24 23.76
C ASN A 838 -12.28 -32.11 24.75
N GLY A 839 -13.57 -31.81 24.93
CA GLY A 839 -14.03 -30.73 25.83
C GLY A 839 -15.16 -29.83 25.30
N PHE A 840 -15.61 -29.98 24.05
CA PHE A 840 -16.80 -29.28 23.54
C PHE A 840 -17.92 -30.28 23.23
N ASP A 841 -18.86 -30.46 24.15
CA ASP A 841 -19.96 -31.45 24.09
C ASP A 841 -21.05 -31.18 23.06
N GLN A 842 -20.85 -30.26 22.11
CA GLN A 842 -21.75 -30.07 20.98
C GLN A 842 -20.97 -29.85 19.68
N PRO A 843 -21.48 -30.34 18.53
CA PRO A 843 -21.07 -29.87 17.22
C PRO A 843 -21.27 -28.37 17.18
N LEU A 844 -20.22 -27.63 17.50
CA LEU A 844 -20.19 -26.19 17.36
C LEU A 844 -20.57 -25.94 15.89
N LYS A 845 -21.66 -25.19 15.65
CA LYS A 845 -22.17 -24.72 14.32
C LYS A 845 -21.15 -23.86 13.55
N TRP A 846 -19.85 -24.06 13.81
CA TRP A 846 -18.85 -23.03 13.96
C TRP A 846 -17.97 -22.84 12.74
N VAL A 847 -17.82 -23.83 11.86
CA VAL A 847 -16.77 -23.78 10.85
C VAL A 847 -17.24 -23.13 9.54
N ALA A 848 -18.22 -23.72 8.85
CA ALA A 848 -18.52 -23.29 7.48
C ALA A 848 -19.22 -21.93 7.41
N SER A 849 -20.32 -21.73 8.15
CA SER A 849 -21.08 -20.46 8.17
C SER A 849 -20.25 -19.25 8.60
N ASN A 850 -19.37 -19.40 9.61
CA ASN A 850 -18.53 -18.31 10.09
C ASN A 850 -17.36 -18.01 9.14
N LEU A 851 -16.72 -19.04 8.57
CA LEU A 851 -15.68 -18.84 7.56
C LEU A 851 -16.24 -18.15 6.31
N LEU A 852 -17.43 -18.58 5.87
CA LEU A 852 -18.20 -17.93 4.80
C LEU A 852 -18.42 -16.45 5.11
N LYS A 853 -18.97 -16.16 6.30
CA LYS A 853 -19.22 -14.81 6.77
C LYS A 853 -17.95 -13.97 6.78
N TYR A 854 -16.84 -14.48 7.31
CA TYR A 854 -15.58 -13.74 7.34
C TYR A 854 -15.09 -13.42 5.93
N TYR A 855 -15.13 -14.39 5.01
CA TYR A 855 -14.72 -14.13 3.63
C TYR A 855 -15.64 -13.11 2.99
N ALA A 856 -16.96 -13.29 3.09
CA ALA A 856 -17.95 -12.41 2.50
C ALA A 856 -17.79 -10.98 3.01
N GLN A 857 -17.65 -10.79 4.33
CA GLN A 857 -17.42 -9.49 4.96
C GLN A 857 -16.11 -8.87 4.50
N VAL A 858 -15.00 -9.61 4.50
CA VAL A 858 -13.71 -9.08 4.06
C VAL A 858 -13.76 -8.70 2.59
N TYR A 859 -14.32 -9.55 1.74
CA TYR A 859 -14.43 -9.32 0.30
C TYR A 859 -15.34 -8.14 -0.03
N ALA A 860 -16.58 -8.15 0.44
CA ALA A 860 -17.57 -7.13 0.12
C ALA A 860 -17.12 -5.76 0.63
N ASN A 861 -16.63 -5.68 1.88
CA ASN A 861 -16.12 -4.43 2.41
C ASN A 861 -14.92 -3.92 1.61
N THR A 862 -14.03 -4.82 1.18
CA THR A 862 -12.90 -4.47 0.32
C THR A 862 -13.33 -3.90 -1.02
N GLU A 863 -14.24 -4.57 -1.71
CA GLU A 863 -14.73 -4.10 -3.00
C GLU A 863 -15.40 -2.73 -2.86
N LEU A 864 -16.17 -2.55 -1.79
CA LEU A 864 -16.81 -1.29 -1.45
C LEU A 864 -15.78 -0.20 -1.18
N LEU A 865 -14.72 -0.51 -0.44
CA LEU A 865 -13.61 0.39 -0.13
C LEU A 865 -12.78 0.76 -1.36
N VAL A 866 -12.48 -0.18 -2.26
CA VAL A 866 -11.79 0.10 -3.53
C VAL A 866 -12.64 1.00 -4.42
N LYS A 867 -13.95 0.75 -4.51
CA LYS A 867 -14.89 1.60 -5.26
C LYS A 867 -14.97 3.01 -4.67
N ILE A 868 -14.93 3.14 -3.35
CA ILE A 868 -14.86 4.42 -2.64
C ILE A 868 -13.54 5.14 -2.93
N GLY A 869 -12.41 4.44 -2.83
CA GLY A 869 -11.07 5.01 -3.03
C GLY A 869 -10.78 5.42 -4.48
N THR A 870 -11.40 4.76 -5.45
CA THR A 870 -11.23 5.02 -6.89
C THR A 870 -12.30 5.91 -7.51
N GLY A 871 -13.24 6.43 -6.72
CA GLY A 871 -14.36 7.26 -7.23
C GLY A 871 -15.42 6.49 -8.04
N ASN A 872 -15.17 5.22 -8.40
CA ASN A 872 -15.99 4.39 -9.28
C ASN A 872 -17.22 3.75 -8.61
N PHE A 873 -17.70 4.29 -7.50
CA PHE A 873 -18.80 3.70 -6.73
C PHE A 873 -20.16 3.75 -7.46
N TYR A 874 -20.31 4.59 -8.49
CA TYR A 874 -21.61 4.93 -9.08
C TYR A 874 -21.77 4.64 -10.59
N ASN A 875 -20.82 3.97 -11.24
CA ASN A 875 -21.07 3.51 -12.62
C ASN A 875 -22.02 2.30 -12.58
N LYS A 876 -23.33 2.56 -12.74
CA LYS A 876 -24.33 1.55 -13.09
C LYS A 876 -24.03 0.98 -14.46
#